data_AF-A0A1I8IVD6-F1
#
_entry.id   AF-A0A1I8IVD6-F1
#
_cell.length_a   1.000
_cell.length_b   1.000
_cell.length_c   1.000
_cell.angle_alpha   90.00
_cell.angle_beta   90.00
_cell.angle_gamma   90.00
#
_symmetry.space_group_name_H-M   'P 1'
#
loop_
_entity.id
_entity.type
_entity.pdbx_description
1 polymer ?
#
loop_
_entity_poly.entity_id
_entity_poly.type
_entity_poly.pdbx_seq_one_letter_code
_entity_poly.pdbx_strand_id
1 'polypeptide(L)'
;CAQSLRLPPYFPPRGLPSLHLLTQLEQHIAQYEVEITARQGSFNQKLQAIKDLCGRLGLDVDAQLQSLPSPGANPDEFIPSEQDLNKMQRKLDELQARHDQMLASFTNFCQDIRRIATDIEYLPETAAEAAILSDSTQYSMASTSSKSLNNNNNEKPLSLTESAAPAAWPLTDTSLSELAAWRLRLVKHKAMLVGTCDELRAQVALLRQRLRLGDEDDEFQLSRHQGYRPSDLAALQSELARCQNLRDGPMASAYAASLRREAAELAALCFASIEDAVGAGDPGLTNEALEARVEQLRNRYESSRELYDTVRLYQLTWEAYLDVEQRMKDPSIFSNRGGILLKTEKEKKHLLKELPRVEARVAEQLRACRGGDRFKIDGRSFEEHVQHLWDGFKAEREAAKANRRVGRRIATMKRQYQAKATKQKQQQQNLEATEAKQLRQAPVEFGPYLSDRQWATIREDLSADGSCWEFCDFHRSHRDPYLAGEDGLLGICDSGCRLCFAWGFWNGKDAFVKEKLFGLTGGMRAQGNHGEDVKEAYFYQLNSPSHDYMRAKYIYPVEAFPYDRLLAENAKRSVTDDEFEIYDTGVFDKGYWEICVEYARDDDGSGGGGDTVCVMTAKNCSDSESTLHALPTVWFRNTWNTVYSDSAATKRADKDQPRLTRVTGANKNFPPTVECRHPELPTVFAQFSNEFMAADGPGILFTRNETEEKNAISRYLTAARAQGGPPRLPRDAGSKCSSVHQLTLAPGAAASVCVRLSNRPQSRPVPLLVTNELVARQRTKTEAFYAKVLDWLPESYHPSGDLAEICRLAYSGLLWSKQYYEYRPTRYLKCREAAGIRNAFSLEPASYLIRQVESHGWEHLDNADILSMPDKWEFPWYASWDTGFQAAVLADVDPDFAKAQLELMLSDRYMSPEGQNPPVLAWSAYEVFKSTGDLDFARRIYPRLKLNFAWWLRHRRVASQCSADDSESDAVSQVPDNCRIYQADAYAWVFATGLHCLRLAAAAGQSDSELCYWLDWLARLQRGFRHFDDAEGFCFDILEERGADGVWRRTHVRILSMVGMMPLTAVMDFDWSDLAGREAVAAAIDRCECIQPNSIT
;
A
#
# COMPACT_ATOMS: atom_id res chain seq x y z
N CYS A 1 -38.34 50.74 73.68
CA CYS A 1 -38.00 50.23 72.33
C CYS A 1 -36.76 49.33 72.33
N ALA A 2 -35.55 49.83 72.61
CA ALA A 2 -34.33 49.00 72.59
C ALA A 2 -34.39 47.78 73.53
N GLN A 3 -34.81 47.96 74.78
CA GLN A 3 -34.99 46.85 75.73
C GLN A 3 -36.04 45.83 75.26
N SER A 4 -37.16 46.29 74.70
CA SER A 4 -38.24 45.44 74.17
C SER A 4 -37.76 44.59 72.98
N LEU A 5 -36.90 45.15 72.14
CA LEU A 5 -36.26 44.45 71.01
C LEU A 5 -35.04 43.61 71.42
N ARG A 6 -34.61 43.71 72.68
CA ARG A 6 -33.35 43.15 73.21
C ARG A 6 -32.12 43.65 72.44
N LEU A 7 -32.15 44.90 71.99
CA LEU A 7 -31.04 45.59 71.32
C LEU A 7 -30.37 46.59 72.28
N PRO A 8 -29.07 46.86 72.13
CA PRO A 8 -28.40 47.90 72.92
C PRO A 8 -28.98 49.28 72.58
N PRO A 9 -29.20 50.16 73.58
CA PRO A 9 -29.68 51.51 73.33
C PRO A 9 -28.63 52.34 72.55
N TYR A 10 -29.10 53.13 71.60
CA TYR A 10 -28.25 54.03 70.81
C TYR A 10 -27.71 55.18 71.66
N PHE A 11 -26.39 55.35 71.65
CA PHE A 11 -25.71 56.48 72.27
C PHE A 11 -25.03 57.34 71.19
N PRO A 12 -25.46 58.59 71.00
CA PRO A 12 -24.90 59.49 69.98
C PRO A 12 -23.49 60.02 70.36
N PRO A 13 -22.67 60.42 69.36
CA PRO A 13 -21.32 60.96 69.58
C PRO A 13 -21.29 62.22 70.47
N ARG A 14 -20.27 62.32 71.35
CA ARG A 14 -20.09 63.49 72.23
C ARG A 14 -19.71 64.74 71.41
N GLY A 15 -20.28 65.90 71.77
CA GLY A 15 -19.97 67.19 71.16
C GLY A 15 -20.94 67.65 70.05
N LEU A 16 -22.01 66.89 69.79
CA LEU A 16 -23.04 67.29 68.83
C LEU A 16 -23.89 68.48 69.36
N PRO A 17 -24.23 69.46 68.50
CA PRO A 17 -25.21 70.48 68.84
C PRO A 17 -26.57 69.85 69.19
N SER A 18 -27.28 70.39 70.18
CA SER A 18 -28.50 69.79 70.75
C SER A 18 -29.59 69.46 69.71
N LEU A 19 -29.71 70.25 68.65
CA LEU A 19 -30.68 69.99 67.59
C LEU A 19 -30.34 68.71 66.80
N HIS A 20 -29.06 68.53 66.43
CA HIS A 20 -28.62 67.32 65.74
C HIS A 20 -28.73 66.08 66.63
N LEU A 21 -28.45 66.24 67.92
CA LEU A 21 -28.59 65.18 68.91
C LEU A 21 -30.05 64.69 69.01
N LEU A 22 -31.01 65.61 69.10
CA LEU A 22 -32.44 65.27 69.17
C LEU A 22 -32.91 64.55 67.90
N THR A 23 -32.56 65.08 66.72
CA THR A 23 -32.94 64.48 65.44
C THR A 23 -32.41 63.05 65.29
N GLN A 24 -31.16 62.78 65.72
CA GLN A 24 -30.61 61.42 65.68
C GLN A 24 -31.33 60.46 66.63
N LEU A 25 -31.70 60.92 67.83
CA LEU A 25 -32.44 60.09 68.79
C LEU A 25 -33.86 59.76 68.30
N GLU A 26 -34.58 60.74 67.75
CA GLU A 26 -35.92 60.54 67.20
C GLU A 26 -35.91 59.55 66.02
N GLN A 27 -34.92 59.66 65.12
CA GLN A 27 -34.75 58.72 64.02
C GLN A 27 -34.53 57.28 64.50
N HIS A 28 -33.70 57.07 65.53
CA HIS A 28 -33.46 55.74 66.08
C HIS A 28 -34.67 55.16 66.83
N ILE A 29 -35.47 55.98 67.52
CA ILE A 29 -36.71 55.51 68.15
C ILE A 29 -37.70 55.02 67.10
N ALA A 30 -37.92 55.79 66.03
CA ALA A 30 -38.80 55.40 64.93
C ALA A 30 -38.34 54.09 64.26
N GLN A 31 -37.03 53.91 64.07
CA GLN A 31 -36.46 52.65 63.57
C GLN A 31 -36.81 51.46 64.47
N TYR A 32 -36.73 51.61 65.80
CA TYR A 32 -37.10 50.53 66.70
C TYR A 32 -38.61 50.21 66.68
N GLU A 33 -39.50 51.19 66.52
CA GLU A 33 -40.95 50.94 66.47
C GLU A 33 -41.36 50.17 65.20
N VAL A 34 -40.73 50.48 64.06
CA VAL A 34 -40.90 49.72 62.80
C VAL A 34 -40.46 48.27 62.97
N GLU A 35 -39.31 48.04 63.61
CA GLU A 35 -38.78 46.69 63.85
C GLU A 35 -39.71 45.85 64.75
N ILE A 36 -40.31 46.46 65.78
CA ILE A 36 -41.28 45.76 66.67
C ILE A 36 -42.46 45.23 65.87
N THR A 37 -43.07 46.09 65.05
CA THR A 37 -44.25 45.75 64.25
C THR A 37 -43.93 44.67 63.22
N ALA A 38 -42.75 44.75 62.58
CA ALA A 38 -42.29 43.75 61.62
C ALA A 38 -42.13 42.36 62.28
N ARG A 39 -41.54 42.29 63.47
CA ARG A 39 -41.34 41.01 64.18
C ARG A 39 -42.66 40.35 64.59
N GLN A 40 -43.63 41.13 65.06
CA GLN A 40 -44.96 40.60 65.41
C GLN A 40 -45.72 40.07 64.18
N GLY A 41 -45.65 40.79 63.04
CA GLY A 41 -46.24 40.34 61.78
C GLY A 41 -45.65 39.01 61.28
N SER A 42 -44.31 38.90 61.29
CA SER A 42 -43.61 37.69 60.85
C SER A 42 -43.95 36.46 61.71
N PHE A 43 -44.13 36.64 63.02
CA PHE A 43 -44.52 35.57 63.92
C PHE A 43 -45.89 34.99 63.57
N ASN A 44 -46.91 35.84 63.42
CA ASN A 44 -48.27 35.39 63.11
C ASN A 44 -48.36 34.66 61.76
N GLN A 45 -47.63 35.15 60.76
CA GLN A 45 -47.59 34.51 59.45
C GLN A 45 -46.97 33.10 59.52
N LYS A 46 -45.82 32.95 60.19
CA LYS A 46 -45.16 31.64 60.33
C LYS A 46 -46.01 30.66 61.14
N LEU A 47 -46.71 31.13 62.18
CA LEU A 47 -47.60 30.29 62.98
C LEU A 47 -48.75 29.71 62.14
N GLN A 48 -49.38 30.51 61.27
CA GLN A 48 -50.45 30.03 60.41
C GLN A 48 -49.95 29.00 59.39
N ALA A 49 -48.79 29.25 58.76
CA ALA A 49 -48.22 28.32 57.78
C ALA A 49 -47.88 26.94 58.37
N ILE A 50 -47.44 26.90 59.64
CA ILE A 50 -47.19 25.64 60.36
C ILE A 50 -48.49 24.84 60.55
N LYS A 51 -49.60 25.51 60.93
CA LYS A 51 -50.90 24.85 61.11
C LYS A 51 -51.42 24.23 59.82
N ASP A 52 -51.30 24.96 58.70
CA ASP A 52 -51.78 24.50 57.40
C ASP A 52 -51.00 23.27 56.90
N LEU A 53 -49.66 23.26 57.06
CA LEU A 53 -48.83 22.10 56.68
C LEU A 53 -49.09 20.86 57.55
N CYS A 54 -49.31 21.05 58.86
CA CYS A 54 -49.71 19.95 59.74
C CYS A 54 -51.01 19.29 59.27
N GLY A 55 -52.01 20.10 58.87
CA GLY A 55 -53.28 19.59 58.33
C GLY A 55 -53.09 18.76 57.05
N ARG A 56 -52.23 19.21 56.12
CA ARG A 56 -51.93 18.48 54.87
C ARG A 56 -51.19 17.16 55.10
N LEU A 57 -50.35 17.11 56.11
CA LEU A 57 -49.60 15.91 56.51
C LEU A 57 -50.39 14.97 57.44
N GLY A 58 -51.60 15.35 57.85
CA GLY A 58 -52.39 14.61 58.84
C GLY A 58 -51.74 14.57 60.24
N LEU A 59 -50.93 15.57 60.59
CA LEU A 59 -50.24 15.66 61.88
C LEU A 59 -51.08 16.46 62.90
N ASP A 60 -50.97 16.08 64.18
CA ASP A 60 -51.60 16.81 65.28
C ASP A 60 -50.95 18.20 65.47
N VAL A 61 -51.74 19.25 65.24
CA VAL A 61 -51.29 20.65 65.26
C VAL A 61 -50.81 21.07 66.64
N ASP A 62 -51.54 20.70 67.69
CA ASP A 62 -51.23 21.16 69.05
C ASP A 62 -49.91 20.55 69.54
N ALA A 63 -49.66 19.27 69.23
CA ALA A 63 -48.39 18.62 69.50
C ALA A 63 -47.20 19.30 68.80
N GLN A 64 -47.37 19.77 67.57
CA GLN A 64 -46.28 20.46 66.85
C GLN A 64 -45.98 21.86 67.40
N LEU A 65 -46.97 22.55 67.99
CA LEU A 65 -46.82 23.92 68.50
C LEU A 65 -46.26 24.01 69.93
N GLN A 66 -46.33 22.95 70.73
CA GLN A 66 -45.90 22.94 72.15
C GLN A 66 -44.45 23.39 72.38
N SER A 67 -43.56 23.18 71.41
CA SER A 67 -42.13 23.49 71.53
C SER A 67 -41.75 24.91 71.03
N LEU A 68 -42.72 25.66 70.51
CA LEU A 68 -42.51 26.97 69.90
C LEU A 68 -42.82 28.13 70.88
N PRO A 69 -42.23 29.32 70.65
CA PRO A 69 -42.50 30.50 71.46
C PRO A 69 -43.99 30.84 71.43
N SER A 70 -44.58 31.15 72.59
CA SER A 70 -46.01 31.48 72.72
C SER A 70 -46.19 32.86 73.35
N PRO A 71 -47.14 33.69 72.88
CA PRO A 71 -47.37 35.05 73.39
C PRO A 71 -47.82 35.12 74.86
N GLY A 72 -48.19 33.98 75.48
CA GLY A 72 -48.73 33.96 76.83
C GLY A 72 -50.09 34.67 76.91
N ALA A 73 -50.38 35.29 78.06
CA ALA A 73 -51.70 35.87 78.36
C ALA A 73 -51.97 37.24 77.70
N ASN A 74 -50.95 37.95 77.21
CA ASN A 74 -51.10 39.28 76.57
C ASN A 74 -50.43 39.26 75.17
N PRO A 75 -51.19 38.94 74.11
CA PRO A 75 -50.64 38.76 72.76
C PRO A 75 -50.07 40.04 72.14
N ASP A 76 -50.69 41.18 72.40
CA ASP A 76 -50.36 42.45 71.73
C ASP A 76 -49.05 43.09 72.23
N GLU A 77 -48.62 42.74 73.44
CA GLU A 77 -47.33 43.17 74.00
C GLU A 77 -46.20 42.17 73.72
N PHE A 78 -46.50 41.00 73.17
CA PHE A 78 -45.47 40.00 72.86
C PHE A 78 -44.66 40.43 71.65
N ILE A 79 -43.40 40.76 71.88
CA ILE A 79 -42.45 41.12 70.83
C ILE A 79 -41.46 39.94 70.71
N PRO A 80 -41.58 39.12 69.65
CA PRO A 80 -40.73 37.94 69.51
C PRO A 80 -39.28 38.38 69.32
N SER A 81 -38.36 37.67 69.96
CA SER A 81 -36.95 37.87 69.67
C SER A 81 -36.62 37.30 68.29
N GLU A 82 -35.52 37.75 67.70
CA GLU A 82 -35.04 37.20 66.43
C GLU A 82 -34.77 35.68 66.53
N GLN A 83 -34.37 35.19 67.72
CA GLN A 83 -34.21 33.76 67.98
C GLN A 83 -35.55 33.00 67.94
N ASP A 84 -36.64 33.62 68.39
CA ASP A 84 -37.97 33.03 68.40
C ASP A 84 -38.53 32.86 66.98
N LEU A 85 -38.37 33.89 66.14
CA LEU A 85 -38.73 33.84 64.71
C LEU A 85 -37.91 32.78 63.96
N ASN A 86 -36.61 32.68 64.26
CA ASN A 86 -35.74 31.66 63.67
C ASN A 86 -36.14 30.23 64.08
N LYS A 87 -36.59 30.02 65.32
CA LYS A 87 -37.12 28.71 65.75
C LYS A 87 -38.38 28.32 64.98
N MET A 88 -39.30 29.27 64.80
CA MET A 88 -40.53 29.02 64.02
C MET A 88 -40.21 28.74 62.54
N GLN A 89 -39.27 29.47 61.95
CA GLN A 89 -38.84 29.21 60.58
C GLN A 89 -38.26 27.81 60.42
N ARG A 90 -37.39 27.35 61.33
CA ARG A 90 -36.83 25.99 61.28
C ARG A 90 -37.91 24.90 61.32
N LYS A 91 -38.96 25.09 62.14
CA LYS A 91 -40.05 24.11 62.22
C LYS A 91 -40.90 24.10 60.96
N LEU A 92 -41.11 25.26 60.34
CA LEU A 92 -41.77 25.36 59.04
C LEU A 92 -40.97 24.65 57.95
N ASP A 93 -39.65 24.85 57.92
CA ASP A 93 -38.75 24.19 56.96
C ASP A 93 -38.75 22.66 57.13
N GLU A 94 -38.79 22.17 58.38
CA GLU A 94 -38.88 20.74 58.70
C GLU A 94 -40.17 20.11 58.18
N LEU A 95 -41.33 20.76 58.40
CA LEU A 95 -42.63 20.26 57.93
C LEU A 95 -42.74 20.32 56.41
N GLN A 96 -42.24 21.38 55.78
CA GLN A 96 -42.21 21.49 54.32
C GLN A 96 -41.37 20.38 53.70
N ALA A 97 -40.18 20.11 54.25
CA ALA A 97 -39.31 19.04 53.76
C ALA A 97 -39.99 17.64 53.84
N ARG A 98 -40.74 17.38 54.92
CA ARG A 98 -41.49 16.12 55.05
C ARG A 98 -42.61 15.99 54.01
N HIS A 99 -43.36 17.07 53.79
CA HIS A 99 -44.42 17.11 52.77
C HIS A 99 -43.86 16.82 51.37
N ASP A 100 -42.77 17.48 51.02
CA ASP A 100 -42.13 17.34 49.71
C ASP A 100 -41.59 15.91 49.51
N GLN A 101 -41.01 15.31 50.54
CA GLN A 101 -40.55 13.91 50.49
C GLN A 101 -41.71 12.93 50.24
N MET A 102 -42.85 13.11 50.90
CA MET A 102 -44.02 12.26 50.74
C MET A 102 -44.64 12.42 49.34
N LEU A 103 -44.74 13.64 48.83
CA LEU A 103 -45.28 13.93 47.51
C LEU A 103 -44.43 13.32 46.39
N ALA A 104 -43.11 13.39 46.51
CA ALA A 104 -42.18 12.75 45.59
C ALA A 104 -42.38 11.22 45.56
N SER A 105 -42.51 10.60 46.74
CA SER A 105 -42.74 9.15 46.86
C SER A 105 -44.07 8.73 46.24
N PHE A 106 -45.14 9.50 46.48
CA PHE A 106 -46.46 9.28 45.91
C PHE A 106 -46.44 9.29 44.37
N THR A 107 -45.78 10.32 43.82
CA THR A 107 -45.67 10.52 42.37
C THR A 107 -44.92 9.37 41.70
N ASN A 108 -43.81 8.94 42.31
CA ASN A 108 -43.00 7.83 41.80
C ASN A 108 -43.80 6.51 41.79
N PHE A 109 -44.54 6.21 42.85
CA PHE A 109 -45.36 5.00 42.88
C PHE A 109 -46.45 5.02 41.81
N CYS A 110 -47.15 6.14 41.61
CA CYS A 110 -48.19 6.25 40.59
C CYS A 110 -47.62 6.04 39.17
N GLN A 111 -46.47 6.63 38.87
CA GLN A 111 -45.81 6.46 37.56
C GLN A 111 -45.37 5.02 37.32
N ASP A 112 -44.77 4.38 38.32
CA ASP A 112 -44.34 2.98 38.21
C ASP A 112 -45.52 2.03 37.99
N ILE A 113 -46.61 2.24 38.73
CA ILE A 113 -47.84 1.44 38.61
C ILE A 113 -48.42 1.56 37.20
N ARG A 114 -48.54 2.78 36.65
CA ARG A 114 -49.03 3.00 35.28
C ARG A 114 -48.18 2.26 34.25
N ARG A 115 -46.85 2.40 34.35
CA ARG A 115 -45.93 1.73 33.43
C ARG A 115 -46.10 0.21 33.46
N ILE A 116 -46.09 -0.39 34.66
CA ILE A 116 -46.18 -1.85 34.80
C ILE A 116 -47.57 -2.34 34.33
N ALA A 117 -48.64 -1.60 34.64
CA ALA A 117 -49.99 -1.92 34.20
C ALA A 117 -50.10 -1.93 32.66
N THR A 118 -49.51 -0.95 31.97
CA THR A 118 -49.46 -0.92 30.50
C THR A 118 -48.67 -2.09 29.93
N ASP A 119 -47.52 -2.43 30.54
CA ASP A 119 -46.66 -3.51 30.05
C ASP A 119 -47.35 -4.89 30.04
N ILE A 120 -48.33 -5.10 30.92
CA ILE A 120 -49.07 -6.36 31.07
C ILE A 120 -50.54 -6.27 30.67
N GLU A 121 -50.98 -5.14 30.11
CA GLU A 121 -52.40 -4.85 29.78
C GLU A 121 -53.34 -5.07 30.97
N TYR A 122 -52.95 -4.59 32.16
CA TYR A 122 -53.74 -4.70 33.38
C TYR A 122 -55.03 -3.87 33.30
N LEU A 123 -56.15 -4.49 33.65
CA LEU A 123 -57.46 -3.83 33.78
C LEU A 123 -57.70 -3.44 35.25
N PRO A 124 -58.02 -2.18 35.58
CA PRO A 124 -58.26 -1.76 36.96
C PRO A 124 -59.47 -2.47 37.56
N GLU A 125 -59.35 -2.92 38.81
CA GLU A 125 -60.39 -3.64 39.52
C GLU A 125 -61.27 -2.69 40.35
N THR A 126 -60.77 -1.50 40.68
CA THR A 126 -61.50 -0.50 41.48
C THR A 126 -61.50 0.90 40.86
N ALA A 127 -62.48 1.74 41.23
CA ALA A 127 -62.54 3.14 40.79
C ALA A 127 -61.33 3.97 41.26
N ALA A 128 -60.74 3.63 42.42
CA ALA A 128 -59.54 4.27 42.95
C ALA A 128 -58.28 3.93 42.13
N GLU A 129 -58.17 2.68 41.64
CA GLU A 129 -57.11 2.27 40.72
C GLU A 129 -57.29 2.93 39.35
N ALA A 130 -58.53 2.99 38.85
CA ALA A 130 -58.85 3.66 37.59
C ALA A 130 -58.50 5.17 37.63
N ALA A 131 -58.70 5.84 38.77
CA ALA A 131 -58.30 7.24 38.96
C ALA A 131 -56.78 7.42 38.81
N ILE A 132 -55.97 6.52 39.39
CA ILE A 132 -54.51 6.58 39.21
C ILE A 132 -54.13 6.24 37.77
N LEU A 133 -54.72 5.22 37.13
CA LEU A 133 -54.32 4.83 35.77
C LEU A 133 -54.75 5.83 34.68
N SER A 134 -55.80 6.63 34.92
CA SER A 134 -56.32 7.63 33.96
C SER A 134 -55.79 9.05 34.15
N ASP A 135 -55.25 9.38 35.33
CA ASP A 135 -54.75 10.71 35.65
C ASP A 135 -53.39 10.99 34.96
N SER A 136 -53.31 12.04 34.15
CA SER A 136 -52.08 12.43 33.43
C SER A 136 -51.29 13.55 34.12
N THR A 137 -51.71 14.00 35.30
CA THR A 137 -51.08 15.15 35.98
C THR A 137 -49.71 14.81 36.58
N GLN A 138 -48.73 15.70 36.38
CA GLN A 138 -47.43 15.65 37.07
C GLN A 138 -47.54 16.48 38.37
N TYR A 139 -47.51 15.80 39.51
CA TYR A 139 -47.45 16.46 40.82
C TYR A 139 -46.05 17.09 41.00
N SER A 140 -45.94 18.36 40.63
CA SER A 140 -44.66 19.08 40.61
C SER A 140 -44.28 19.58 42.01
N MET A 141 -43.04 19.31 42.42
CA MET A 141 -42.40 19.91 43.59
C MET A 141 -42.07 21.37 43.26
N ALA A 142 -42.74 22.34 43.86
CA ALA A 142 -42.36 23.74 43.72
C ALA A 142 -40.96 23.95 44.31
N SER A 143 -39.97 24.22 43.45
CA SER A 143 -38.60 24.49 43.86
C SER A 143 -38.48 25.86 44.52
N THR A 144 -38.57 25.94 45.85
CA THR A 144 -38.05 27.12 46.57
C THR A 144 -36.53 26.99 46.70
N SER A 145 -35.84 27.36 45.61
CA SER A 145 -34.41 27.60 45.60
C SER A 145 -34.09 28.80 46.49
N SER A 146 -33.31 28.54 47.54
CA SER A 146 -32.60 29.51 48.37
C SER A 146 -31.72 30.40 47.49
N LYS A 147 -32.24 31.55 47.07
CA LYS A 147 -31.44 32.69 46.60
C LYS A 147 -31.61 33.84 47.58
N SER A 148 -30.49 34.19 48.20
CA SER A 148 -30.13 35.50 48.75
C SER A 148 -31.21 36.59 48.57
N LEU A 149 -31.95 36.87 49.64
CA LEU A 149 -32.78 38.07 49.75
C LEU A 149 -31.84 39.26 50.00
N ASN A 150 -31.50 39.92 48.90
CA ASN A 150 -30.98 41.28 48.93
C ASN A 150 -32.12 42.21 49.32
N ASN A 151 -31.83 43.16 50.22
CA ASN A 151 -32.71 44.23 50.70
C ASN A 151 -33.70 44.72 49.64
N ASN A 152 -35.00 44.51 49.88
CA ASN A 152 -36.04 45.51 49.63
C ASN A 152 -37.36 45.09 50.29
N ASN A 153 -37.94 46.03 51.05
CA ASN A 153 -39.24 45.94 51.69
C ASN A 153 -40.33 45.50 50.71
N ASN A 154 -40.84 44.28 50.88
CA ASN A 154 -42.23 43.85 50.62
C ASN A 154 -42.31 42.32 50.78
N GLU A 155 -42.53 41.84 52.01
CA GLU A 155 -42.90 40.44 52.23
C GLU A 155 -44.28 40.18 51.60
N LYS A 156 -44.31 39.44 50.50
CA LYS A 156 -45.55 38.86 49.96
C LYS A 156 -46.01 37.72 50.88
N PRO A 157 -47.32 37.56 51.14
CA PRO A 157 -47.82 36.43 51.92
C PRO A 157 -47.52 35.12 51.20
N LEU A 158 -46.95 34.14 51.90
CA LEU A 158 -46.81 32.73 51.50
C LEU A 158 -48.18 32.19 51.04
N SER A 159 -48.47 32.22 49.74
CA SER A 159 -49.66 31.58 49.17
C SER A 159 -49.34 30.13 48.82
N LEU A 160 -49.76 29.19 49.67
CA LEU A 160 -49.69 27.75 49.40
C LEU A 160 -50.85 27.32 48.47
N THR A 161 -50.85 27.73 47.21
CA THR A 161 -51.79 27.26 46.15
C THR A 161 -51.10 26.18 45.30
N GLU A 162 -51.26 24.89 45.61
CA GLU A 162 -52.29 23.93 45.14
C GLU A 162 -51.89 23.13 43.88
N SER A 163 -51.35 21.92 44.14
CA SER A 163 -51.51 20.71 43.32
C SER A 163 -51.55 19.52 44.31
N ALA A 164 -52.68 19.34 44.97
CA ALA A 164 -52.86 18.25 45.93
C ALA A 164 -53.09 16.90 45.21
N ALA A 165 -52.64 15.81 45.82
CA ALA A 165 -52.95 14.44 45.40
C ALA A 165 -54.48 14.24 45.21
N PRO A 166 -54.94 13.28 44.39
CA PRO A 166 -56.36 13.05 44.16
C PRO A 166 -57.08 12.83 45.50
N ALA A 167 -58.30 13.35 45.67
CA ALA A 167 -59.03 13.22 46.93
C ALA A 167 -59.20 11.76 47.41
N ALA A 168 -59.20 10.79 46.49
CA ALA A 168 -59.24 9.35 46.80
C ALA A 168 -57.93 8.79 47.39
N TRP A 169 -56.82 9.53 47.30
CA TRP A 169 -55.48 9.15 47.72
C TRP A 169 -54.81 10.29 48.52
N PRO A 170 -55.23 10.53 49.78
CA PRO A 170 -54.65 11.59 50.61
C PRO A 170 -53.16 11.33 50.87
N LEU A 171 -52.35 12.38 50.99
CA LEU A 171 -50.90 12.27 51.17
C LEU A 171 -50.54 11.86 52.61
N THR A 172 -50.84 10.62 52.96
CA THR A 172 -50.61 10.01 54.27
C THR A 172 -49.67 8.81 54.15
N ASP A 173 -49.02 8.43 55.26
CA ASP A 173 -48.16 7.24 55.30
C ASP A 173 -48.93 5.95 54.96
N THR A 174 -50.23 5.89 55.29
CA THR A 174 -51.12 4.76 54.96
C THR A 174 -51.32 4.63 53.46
N SER A 175 -51.68 5.72 52.79
CA SER A 175 -51.92 5.73 51.33
C SER A 175 -50.66 5.41 50.53
N LEU A 176 -49.49 5.89 50.97
CA LEU A 176 -48.21 5.51 50.36
C LEU A 176 -47.91 4.00 50.50
N SER A 177 -48.25 3.41 51.65
CA SER A 177 -48.06 1.98 51.89
C SER A 177 -48.97 1.11 51.01
N GLU A 178 -50.21 1.54 50.79
CA GLU A 178 -51.17 0.87 49.91
C GLU A 178 -50.72 0.91 48.44
N LEU A 179 -50.19 2.04 47.97
CA LEU A 179 -49.60 2.15 46.63
C LEU A 179 -48.38 1.25 46.45
N ALA A 180 -47.49 1.21 47.44
CA ALA A 180 -46.33 0.34 47.42
C ALA A 180 -46.75 -1.15 47.34
N ALA A 181 -47.79 -1.54 48.08
CA ALA A 181 -48.34 -2.90 48.03
C ALA A 181 -48.96 -3.23 46.67
N TRP A 182 -49.72 -2.30 46.08
CA TRP A 182 -50.31 -2.48 44.75
C TRP A 182 -49.24 -2.63 43.65
N ARG A 183 -48.23 -1.74 43.66
CA ARG A 183 -47.05 -1.85 42.79
C ARG A 183 -46.41 -3.24 42.88
N LEU A 184 -46.21 -3.75 44.10
CA LEU A 184 -45.60 -5.07 44.30
C LEU A 184 -46.45 -6.21 43.71
N ARG A 185 -47.79 -6.13 43.77
CA ARG A 185 -48.67 -7.12 43.13
C ARG A 185 -48.50 -7.14 41.62
N LEU A 186 -48.48 -5.96 40.97
CA LEU A 186 -48.29 -5.85 39.52
C LEU A 186 -46.91 -6.35 39.07
N VAL A 187 -45.85 -6.04 39.83
CA VAL A 187 -44.51 -6.57 39.57
C VAL A 187 -44.49 -8.10 39.60
N LYS A 188 -45.15 -8.72 40.60
CA LYS A 188 -45.24 -10.18 40.69
C LYS A 188 -45.99 -10.80 39.50
N HIS A 189 -47.08 -10.17 39.07
CA HIS A 189 -47.84 -10.64 37.91
C HIS A 189 -47.01 -10.55 36.62
N LYS A 190 -46.32 -9.42 36.39
CA LYS A 190 -45.39 -9.26 35.27
C LYS A 190 -44.28 -10.32 35.29
N ALA A 191 -43.68 -10.58 36.45
CA ALA A 191 -42.62 -11.58 36.58
C ALA A 191 -43.10 -13.00 36.24
N MET A 192 -44.34 -13.36 36.61
CA MET A 192 -44.94 -14.65 36.26
C MET A 192 -45.13 -14.79 34.74
N LEU A 193 -45.72 -13.78 34.09
CA LEU A 193 -45.90 -13.76 32.63
C LEU A 193 -44.56 -13.85 31.88
N VAL A 194 -43.54 -13.13 32.37
CA VAL A 194 -42.18 -13.18 31.83
C VAL A 194 -41.63 -14.59 31.90
N GLY A 195 -41.65 -15.21 33.08
CA GLY A 195 -41.14 -16.56 33.29
C GLY A 195 -41.81 -17.59 32.37
N THR A 196 -43.15 -17.57 32.28
CA THR A 196 -43.88 -18.54 31.45
C THR A 196 -43.65 -18.33 29.96
N CYS A 197 -43.58 -17.08 29.49
CA CYS A 197 -43.30 -16.80 28.07
C CYS A 197 -41.88 -17.21 27.68
N ASP A 198 -40.89 -16.91 28.53
CA ASP A 198 -39.49 -17.28 28.25
C ASP A 198 -39.28 -18.80 28.26
N GLU A 199 -39.97 -19.51 29.16
CA GLU A 199 -39.96 -20.98 29.18
C GLU A 199 -40.55 -21.57 27.89
N LEU A 200 -41.70 -21.06 27.43
CA LEU A 200 -42.31 -21.51 26.17
C LEU A 200 -41.44 -21.17 24.95
N ARG A 201 -40.82 -19.99 24.91
CA ARG A 201 -39.87 -19.61 23.85
C ARG A 201 -38.68 -20.56 23.80
N ALA A 202 -38.11 -20.90 24.94
CA ALA A 202 -37.00 -21.84 25.01
C ALA A 202 -37.40 -23.24 24.49
N GLN A 203 -38.59 -23.72 24.86
CA GLN A 203 -39.13 -24.99 24.36
C GLN A 203 -39.35 -24.98 22.85
N VAL A 204 -39.96 -23.92 22.32
CA VAL A 204 -40.18 -23.74 20.87
C VAL A 204 -38.85 -23.67 20.12
N ALA A 205 -37.92 -22.83 20.57
CA ALA A 205 -36.62 -22.65 19.93
C ALA A 205 -35.83 -23.96 19.86
N LEU A 206 -35.77 -24.71 20.98
CA LEU A 206 -35.09 -26.00 21.02
C LEU A 206 -35.73 -27.01 20.06
N LEU A 207 -37.07 -27.06 20.02
CA LEU A 207 -37.80 -27.99 19.16
C LEU A 207 -37.62 -27.64 17.68
N ARG A 208 -37.66 -26.35 17.32
CA ARG A 208 -37.39 -25.86 15.95
C ARG A 208 -35.94 -26.15 15.52
N GLN A 209 -34.96 -25.91 16.38
CA GLN A 209 -33.54 -26.22 16.12
C GLN A 209 -33.35 -27.71 15.79
N ARG A 210 -33.97 -28.60 16.58
CA ARG A 210 -33.89 -30.04 16.36
C ARG A 210 -34.65 -30.51 15.11
N LEU A 211 -35.70 -29.78 14.71
CA LEU A 211 -36.46 -30.04 13.47
C LEU A 211 -35.80 -29.42 12.21
N ARG A 212 -34.80 -28.54 12.37
CA ARG A 212 -34.10 -27.82 11.28
C ARG A 212 -35.04 -27.05 10.36
N LEU A 213 -36.03 -26.38 10.93
CA LEU A 213 -36.84 -25.41 10.21
C LEU A 213 -35.94 -24.21 9.83
N GLY A 214 -35.99 -23.76 8.58
CA GLY A 214 -35.09 -22.73 8.04
C GLY A 214 -35.49 -21.29 8.39
N ASP A 215 -34.52 -20.37 8.34
CA ASP A 215 -34.65 -18.98 8.81
C ASP A 215 -35.61 -18.10 7.98
N GLU A 216 -36.09 -18.55 6.81
CA GLU A 216 -36.94 -17.72 5.92
C GLU A 216 -38.38 -17.50 6.44
N ASP A 217 -38.90 -18.41 7.28
CA ASP A 217 -40.18 -18.22 8.00
C ASP A 217 -39.98 -17.55 9.39
N ASP A 218 -38.74 -17.39 9.86
CA ASP A 218 -38.41 -17.04 11.26
C ASP A 218 -38.52 -15.55 11.57
N GLU A 219 -38.20 -14.66 10.63
CA GLU A 219 -38.27 -13.22 10.89
C GLU A 219 -39.70 -12.69 11.04
N PHE A 220 -40.71 -13.42 10.59
CA PHE A 220 -42.09 -12.92 10.53
C PHE A 220 -43.01 -13.37 11.67
N GLN A 221 -42.73 -14.49 12.36
CA GLN A 221 -43.63 -15.05 13.38
C GLN A 221 -43.14 -14.90 14.84
N LEU A 222 -41.87 -15.13 15.15
CA LEU A 222 -41.34 -15.02 16.53
C LEU A 222 -41.00 -13.56 16.90
N SER A 223 -40.62 -12.72 15.93
CA SER A 223 -40.39 -11.28 16.12
C SER A 223 -41.65 -10.50 16.51
N ARG A 224 -42.83 -10.99 16.11
CA ARG A 224 -44.14 -10.36 16.39
C ARG A 224 -44.61 -10.52 17.84
N HIS A 225 -44.02 -11.45 18.60
CA HIS A 225 -44.45 -11.82 19.95
C HIS A 225 -43.29 -11.79 20.97
N GLN A 226 -42.44 -10.77 20.90
CA GLN A 226 -41.38 -10.52 21.89
C GLN A 226 -41.90 -9.91 23.21
N GLY A 227 -43.18 -9.54 23.28
CA GLY A 227 -43.80 -9.00 24.49
C GLY A 227 -44.10 -10.05 25.54
N TYR A 228 -44.59 -9.61 26.69
CA TYR A 228 -44.99 -10.47 27.82
C TYR A 228 -46.48 -10.33 28.11
N ARG A 229 -47.26 -10.05 27.07
CA ARG A 229 -48.69 -9.83 27.18
C ARG A 229 -49.42 -11.18 27.19
N PRO A 230 -50.63 -11.24 27.73
CA PRO A 230 -51.46 -12.45 27.63
C PRO A 230 -51.66 -12.93 26.17
N SER A 231 -51.67 -12.02 25.19
CA SER A 231 -51.72 -12.35 23.77
C SER A 231 -50.46 -13.05 23.26
N ASP A 232 -49.28 -12.64 23.73
CA ASP A 232 -48.00 -13.25 23.36
C ASP A 232 -47.88 -14.66 23.95
N LEU A 233 -48.35 -14.84 25.19
CA LEU A 233 -48.43 -16.15 25.84
C LEU A 233 -49.28 -17.14 25.03
N ALA A 234 -50.46 -16.72 24.57
CA ALA A 234 -51.35 -17.56 23.78
C ALA A 234 -50.76 -17.94 22.40
N ALA A 235 -50.03 -17.01 21.77
CA ALA A 235 -49.34 -17.26 20.50
C ALA A 235 -48.22 -18.30 20.68
N LEU A 236 -47.40 -18.17 21.73
CA LEU A 236 -46.31 -19.11 22.04
C LEU A 236 -46.83 -20.53 22.32
N GLN A 237 -47.96 -20.66 23.03
CA GLN A 237 -48.60 -21.95 23.27
C GLN A 237 -49.08 -22.62 21.98
N SER A 238 -49.63 -21.83 21.04
CA SER A 238 -50.10 -22.34 19.75
C SER A 238 -48.93 -22.80 18.87
N GLU A 239 -47.82 -22.08 18.88
CA GLU A 239 -46.63 -22.42 18.11
C GLU A 239 -45.92 -23.67 18.65
N LEU A 240 -45.89 -23.86 19.97
CA LEU A 240 -45.38 -25.09 20.59
C LEU A 240 -46.19 -26.31 20.13
N ALA A 241 -47.52 -26.22 20.10
CA ALA A 241 -48.38 -27.30 19.63
C ALA A 241 -48.13 -27.64 18.15
N ARG A 242 -47.90 -26.62 17.30
CA ARG A 242 -47.53 -26.81 15.90
C ARG A 242 -46.21 -27.56 15.74
N CYS A 243 -45.19 -27.16 16.49
CA CYS A 243 -43.88 -27.81 16.45
C CYS A 243 -43.92 -29.26 16.94
N GLN A 244 -44.72 -29.55 17.98
CA GLN A 244 -44.94 -30.92 18.47
C GLN A 244 -45.58 -31.82 17.40
N ASN A 245 -46.57 -31.31 16.65
CA ASN A 245 -47.18 -32.06 15.53
C ASN A 245 -46.18 -32.37 14.40
N LEU A 246 -45.22 -31.48 14.14
CA LEU A 246 -44.15 -31.73 13.15
C LEU A 246 -43.16 -32.79 13.62
N ARG A 247 -42.80 -32.77 14.91
CA ARG A 247 -41.94 -33.77 15.56
C ARG A 247 -42.52 -35.18 15.43
N ASP A 248 -43.81 -35.33 15.69
CA ASP A 248 -44.47 -36.63 15.75
C ASP A 248 -44.99 -37.12 14.38
N GLY A 249 -44.86 -36.29 13.34
CA GLY A 249 -45.34 -36.59 11.98
C GLY A 249 -44.24 -36.47 10.91
N PRO A 250 -44.35 -35.52 9.97
CA PRO A 250 -43.54 -35.51 8.73
C PRO A 250 -42.04 -35.29 8.94
N MET A 251 -41.60 -34.74 10.08
CA MET A 251 -40.18 -34.44 10.36
C MET A 251 -39.54 -35.36 11.40
N ALA A 252 -40.22 -36.43 11.80
CA ALA A 252 -39.73 -37.38 12.82
C ALA A 252 -38.33 -37.95 12.51
N SER A 253 -38.02 -38.22 11.23
CA SER A 253 -36.72 -38.75 10.80
C SER A 253 -35.59 -37.71 10.93
N ALA A 254 -35.85 -36.45 10.57
CA ALA A 254 -34.88 -35.35 10.70
C ALA A 254 -34.60 -35.03 12.18
N TYR A 255 -35.64 -35.07 13.01
CA TYR A 255 -35.52 -34.93 14.47
C TYR A 255 -34.64 -36.02 15.08
N ALA A 256 -34.87 -37.29 14.71
CA ALA A 256 -34.04 -38.42 15.13
C ALA A 256 -32.57 -38.26 14.71
N ALA A 257 -32.31 -37.74 13.51
CA ALA A 257 -30.95 -37.48 13.04
C ALA A 257 -30.25 -36.37 13.83
N SER A 258 -31.00 -35.35 14.28
CA SER A 258 -30.46 -34.30 15.16
C SER A 258 -30.10 -34.85 16.54
N LEU A 259 -30.96 -35.66 17.14
CA LEU A 259 -30.68 -36.31 18.43
C LEU A 259 -29.45 -37.23 18.36
N ARG A 260 -29.27 -37.98 17.26
CA ARG A 260 -28.06 -38.79 17.06
C ARG A 260 -26.79 -37.95 16.99
N ARG A 261 -26.84 -36.76 16.37
CA ARG A 261 -25.69 -35.86 16.35
C ARG A 261 -25.35 -35.34 17.75
N GLU A 262 -26.36 -34.88 18.49
CA GLU A 262 -26.19 -34.40 19.86
C GLU A 262 -25.63 -35.51 20.78
N ALA A 263 -26.12 -36.74 20.62
CA ALA A 263 -25.58 -37.91 21.33
C ALA A 263 -24.11 -38.18 20.98
N ALA A 264 -23.71 -38.04 19.71
CA ALA A 264 -22.32 -38.22 19.30
C ALA A 264 -21.37 -37.19 19.91
N GLU A 265 -21.79 -35.92 19.94
CA GLU A 265 -21.01 -34.82 20.52
C GLU A 265 -20.84 -34.99 22.04
N LEU A 266 -21.92 -35.30 22.75
CA LEU A 266 -21.87 -35.58 24.19
C LEU A 266 -21.07 -36.85 24.50
N ALA A 267 -21.17 -37.88 23.65
CA ALA A 267 -20.35 -39.08 23.79
C ALA A 267 -18.86 -38.79 23.63
N ALA A 268 -18.47 -37.93 22.67
CA ALA A 268 -17.09 -37.49 22.51
C ALA A 268 -16.58 -36.72 23.75
N LEU A 269 -17.40 -35.81 24.30
CA LEU A 269 -17.07 -35.09 25.55
C LEU A 269 -16.95 -36.04 26.76
N CYS A 270 -17.75 -37.10 26.79
CA CYS A 270 -17.71 -38.11 27.85
C CYS A 270 -16.67 -39.22 27.63
N PHE A 271 -15.93 -39.22 26.53
CA PHE A 271 -15.06 -40.32 26.06
C PHE A 271 -15.81 -41.67 26.01
N ALA A 272 -17.09 -41.63 25.63
CA ALA A 272 -17.93 -42.80 25.44
C ALA A 272 -17.95 -43.24 23.97
N SER A 273 -18.32 -44.49 23.71
CA SER A 273 -18.51 -45.01 22.36
C SER A 273 -19.57 -44.19 21.62
N ILE A 274 -19.15 -43.52 20.54
CA ILE A 274 -20.06 -42.75 19.68
C ILE A 274 -21.07 -43.71 19.04
N GLU A 275 -20.66 -44.92 18.64
CA GLU A 275 -21.52 -45.92 18.00
C GLU A 275 -22.68 -46.35 18.91
N ASP A 276 -22.40 -46.59 20.20
CA ASP A 276 -23.43 -46.95 21.19
C ASP A 276 -24.36 -45.77 21.50
N ALA A 277 -23.80 -44.56 21.60
CA ALA A 277 -24.54 -43.34 21.89
C ALA A 277 -25.58 -43.01 20.81
N VAL A 278 -25.21 -43.18 19.53
CA VAL A 278 -26.12 -42.91 18.40
C VAL A 278 -27.04 -44.08 18.05
N GLY A 279 -26.83 -45.25 18.67
CA GLY A 279 -27.59 -46.48 18.38
C GLY A 279 -27.33 -47.01 16.98
N ALA A 280 -26.07 -47.02 16.55
CA ALA A 280 -25.68 -47.53 15.24
C ALA A 280 -26.06 -49.03 15.14
N GLY A 281 -27.06 -49.34 14.31
CA GLY A 281 -27.51 -50.72 14.05
C GLY A 281 -28.84 -51.14 14.70
N ASP A 282 -29.57 -50.24 15.38
CA ASP A 282 -30.91 -50.53 15.94
C ASP A 282 -32.02 -49.75 15.18
N PRO A 283 -32.74 -50.39 14.23
CA PRO A 283 -33.80 -49.75 13.45
C PRO A 283 -35.07 -49.45 14.26
N GLY A 284 -35.22 -50.02 15.47
CA GLY A 284 -36.43 -49.89 16.30
C GLY A 284 -36.34 -48.81 17.39
N LEU A 285 -35.25 -48.05 17.44
CA LEU A 285 -35.00 -47.07 18.50
C LEU A 285 -35.94 -45.85 18.37
N THR A 286 -36.81 -45.65 19.35
CA THR A 286 -37.76 -44.52 19.36
C THR A 286 -37.06 -43.19 19.67
N ASN A 287 -37.70 -42.08 19.29
CA ASN A 287 -37.17 -40.74 19.57
C ASN A 287 -37.06 -40.50 21.08
N GLU A 288 -38.00 -41.02 21.88
CA GLU A 288 -37.97 -40.94 23.34
C GLU A 288 -36.77 -41.69 23.93
N ALA A 289 -36.39 -42.83 23.33
CA ALA A 289 -35.22 -43.59 23.75
C ALA A 289 -33.90 -42.86 23.41
N LEU A 290 -33.83 -42.17 22.27
CA LEU A 290 -32.69 -41.31 21.91
C LEU A 290 -32.61 -40.07 22.81
N GLU A 291 -33.73 -39.43 23.14
CA GLU A 291 -33.80 -38.32 24.10
C GLU A 291 -33.31 -38.76 25.47
N ALA A 292 -33.74 -39.92 25.96
CA ALA A 292 -33.27 -40.49 27.21
C ALA A 292 -31.75 -40.76 27.20
N ARG A 293 -31.18 -41.20 26.06
CA ARG A 293 -29.73 -41.41 25.92
C ARG A 293 -28.94 -40.09 25.91
N VAL A 294 -29.41 -39.08 25.18
CA VAL A 294 -28.84 -37.73 25.19
C VAL A 294 -28.85 -37.17 26.62
N GLU A 295 -29.96 -37.33 27.33
CA GLU A 295 -30.11 -36.88 28.71
C GLU A 295 -29.22 -37.67 29.67
N GLN A 296 -29.04 -38.98 29.47
CA GLN A 296 -28.08 -39.78 30.25
C GLN A 296 -26.63 -39.34 30.02
N LEU A 297 -26.24 -39.06 28.78
CA LEU A 297 -24.90 -38.58 28.44
C LEU A 297 -24.66 -37.17 29.00
N ARG A 298 -25.67 -36.29 28.91
CA ARG A 298 -25.64 -34.96 29.51
C ARG A 298 -25.51 -35.04 31.03
N ASN A 299 -26.31 -35.88 31.70
CA ASN A 299 -26.20 -36.09 33.14
C ASN A 299 -24.85 -36.69 33.54
N ARG A 300 -24.30 -37.60 32.73
CA ARG A 300 -22.96 -38.14 32.93
C ARG A 300 -21.90 -37.05 32.82
N TYR A 301 -21.95 -36.21 31.79
CA TYR A 301 -21.07 -35.07 31.63
C TYR A 301 -21.20 -34.10 32.82
N GLU A 302 -22.40 -33.65 33.16
CA GLU A 302 -22.65 -32.67 34.23
C GLU A 302 -22.25 -33.21 35.61
N SER A 303 -22.51 -34.49 35.91
CA SER A 303 -22.15 -35.13 37.20
C SER A 303 -20.64 -35.19 37.46
N SER A 304 -19.82 -35.09 36.42
CA SER A 304 -18.35 -35.13 36.49
C SER A 304 -17.73 -34.04 35.62
N ARG A 305 -18.43 -32.91 35.44
CA ARG A 305 -18.07 -31.85 34.49
C ARG A 305 -16.70 -31.29 34.76
N GLU A 306 -16.40 -31.04 36.03
CA GLU A 306 -15.12 -30.51 36.46
C GLU A 306 -13.95 -31.43 36.04
N LEU A 307 -14.15 -32.75 36.06
CA LEU A 307 -13.16 -33.73 35.62
C LEU A 307 -13.01 -33.72 34.09
N TYR A 308 -14.12 -33.81 33.34
CA TYR A 308 -14.10 -33.78 31.88
C TYR A 308 -13.48 -32.48 31.33
N ASP A 309 -13.82 -31.35 31.92
CA ASP A 309 -13.27 -30.03 31.56
C ASP A 309 -11.77 -29.93 31.87
N THR A 310 -11.32 -30.51 32.99
CA THR A 310 -9.90 -30.52 33.35
C THR A 310 -9.09 -31.46 32.43
N VAL A 311 -9.66 -32.59 32.02
CA VAL A 311 -9.06 -33.48 31.01
C VAL A 311 -8.99 -32.80 29.65
N ARG A 312 -10.04 -32.07 29.25
CA ARG A 312 -10.03 -31.27 28.02
C ARG A 312 -8.99 -30.15 28.08
N LEU A 313 -8.87 -29.48 29.22
CA LEU A 313 -7.83 -28.47 29.45
C LEU A 313 -6.44 -29.08 29.30
N TYR A 314 -6.21 -30.31 29.77
CA TYR A 314 -4.95 -31.01 29.56
C TYR A 314 -4.66 -31.23 28.06
N GLN A 315 -5.63 -31.73 27.29
CA GLN A 315 -5.50 -31.93 25.84
C GLN A 315 -5.17 -30.62 25.11
N LEU A 316 -5.89 -29.53 25.40
CA LEU A 316 -5.66 -28.21 24.80
C LEU A 316 -4.29 -27.64 25.18
N THR A 317 -3.86 -27.84 26.43
CA THR A 317 -2.53 -27.39 26.90
C THR A 317 -1.41 -28.19 26.22
N TRP A 318 -1.66 -29.47 25.94
CA TRP A 318 -0.74 -30.33 25.19
C TRP A 318 -0.63 -29.93 23.73
N GLU A 319 -1.76 -29.66 23.06
CA GLU A 319 -1.79 -29.14 21.68
C GLU A 319 -1.06 -27.79 21.57
N ALA A 320 -1.34 -26.85 22.49
CA ALA A 320 -0.64 -25.57 22.54
C ALA A 320 0.88 -25.73 22.75
N TYR A 321 1.30 -26.74 23.52
CA TYR A 321 2.72 -27.07 23.68
C TYR A 321 3.34 -27.58 22.37
N LEU A 322 2.65 -28.45 21.62
CA LEU A 322 3.10 -28.92 20.32
C LEU A 322 3.22 -27.78 19.29
N ASP A 323 2.26 -26.85 19.28
CA ASP A 323 2.29 -25.66 18.41
C ASP A 323 3.46 -24.74 18.74
N VAL A 324 3.76 -24.54 20.02
CA VAL A 324 4.95 -23.79 20.45
C VAL A 324 6.24 -24.50 20.02
N GLU A 325 6.32 -25.83 20.15
CA GLU A 325 7.45 -26.63 19.65
C GLU A 325 7.60 -26.54 18.12
N GLN A 326 6.50 -26.40 17.37
CA GLN A 326 6.53 -26.21 15.92
C GLN A 326 6.95 -24.80 15.54
N ARG A 327 6.42 -23.77 16.21
CA ARG A 327 6.84 -22.36 16.03
C ARG A 327 8.34 -22.22 16.32
N MET A 328 8.85 -22.85 17.37
CA MET A 328 10.30 -22.86 17.69
C MET A 328 11.18 -23.50 16.61
N LYS A 329 10.61 -24.22 15.62
CA LYS A 329 11.32 -24.75 14.45
C LYS A 329 11.36 -23.74 13.29
N ASP A 330 10.58 -22.66 13.32
CA ASP A 330 10.54 -21.60 12.31
C ASP A 330 11.76 -20.66 12.44
N PRO A 331 12.58 -20.51 11.38
CA PRO A 331 13.70 -19.57 11.35
C PRO A 331 13.35 -18.10 11.60
N SER A 332 12.10 -17.68 11.30
CA SER A 332 11.65 -16.29 11.42
C SER A 332 11.74 -15.75 12.85
N ILE A 333 11.64 -16.63 13.85
CA ILE A 333 11.66 -16.28 15.29
C ILE A 333 13.03 -15.73 15.73
N PHE A 334 14.11 -16.07 14.99
CA PHE A 334 15.46 -15.60 15.29
C PHE A 334 15.80 -14.20 14.74
N SER A 335 14.89 -13.61 13.95
CA SER A 335 15.03 -12.24 13.41
C SER A 335 14.94 -11.17 14.51
N ASN A 336 14.13 -11.42 15.54
CA ASN A 336 13.95 -10.54 16.70
C ASN A 336 14.25 -11.31 18.00
N ARG A 337 15.54 -11.53 18.26
CA ARG A 337 16.03 -12.35 19.39
C ARG A 337 15.61 -11.83 20.77
N GLY A 338 15.36 -10.52 20.91
CA GLY A 338 14.96 -9.90 22.19
C GLY A 338 13.45 -9.91 22.44
N GLY A 339 12.63 -9.86 21.39
CA GLY A 339 11.17 -9.78 21.48
C GLY A 339 10.48 -11.13 21.31
N ILE A 340 10.42 -11.63 20.08
CA ILE A 340 9.58 -12.77 19.70
C ILE A 340 10.14 -14.07 20.30
N LEU A 341 11.43 -14.34 20.13
CA LEU A 341 12.08 -15.55 20.67
C LEU A 341 11.94 -15.65 22.19
N LEU A 342 12.18 -14.56 22.90
CA LEU A 342 12.09 -14.54 24.36
C LEU A 342 10.63 -14.75 24.84
N LYS A 343 9.66 -14.21 24.12
CA LYS A 343 8.23 -14.37 24.42
C LYS A 343 7.79 -15.82 24.20
N THR A 344 8.14 -16.43 23.08
CA THR A 344 7.82 -17.83 22.77
C THR A 344 8.54 -18.80 23.70
N GLU A 345 9.78 -18.52 24.14
CA GLU A 345 10.51 -19.36 25.09
C GLU A 345 9.91 -19.27 26.51
N LYS A 346 9.43 -18.08 26.91
CA LYS A 346 8.66 -17.91 28.15
C LYS A 346 7.33 -18.65 28.11
N GLU A 347 6.62 -18.60 26.98
CA GLU A 347 5.37 -19.33 26.74
C GLU A 347 5.59 -20.85 26.85
N LYS A 348 6.62 -21.39 26.19
CA LYS A 348 7.04 -22.78 26.32
C LYS A 348 7.32 -23.19 27.77
N LYS A 349 8.09 -22.38 28.49
CA LYS A 349 8.45 -22.63 29.90
C LYS A 349 7.23 -22.58 30.81
N HIS A 350 6.23 -21.76 30.48
CA HIS A 350 4.97 -21.71 31.19
C HIS A 350 4.16 -22.99 30.94
N LEU A 351 3.95 -23.38 29.69
CA LEU A 351 3.21 -24.60 29.34
C LEU A 351 3.83 -25.88 29.94
N LEU A 352 5.17 -25.99 29.94
CA LEU A 352 5.89 -27.11 30.59
C LEU A 352 5.73 -27.15 32.11
N LYS A 353 5.35 -26.04 32.75
CA LYS A 353 4.98 -26.01 34.17
C LYS A 353 3.51 -26.28 34.40
N GLU A 354 2.65 -25.84 33.49
CA GLU A 354 1.20 -26.03 33.58
C GLU A 354 0.78 -27.47 33.28
N LEU A 355 1.41 -28.15 32.32
CA LEU A 355 1.09 -29.54 31.97
C LEU A 355 1.12 -30.49 33.20
N PRO A 356 2.20 -30.56 34.01
CA PRO A 356 2.20 -31.37 35.23
C PRO A 356 1.22 -30.91 36.30
N ARG A 357 0.85 -29.62 36.34
CA ARG A 357 -0.13 -29.08 37.30
C ARG A 357 -1.54 -29.53 36.95
N VAL A 358 -1.91 -29.43 35.67
CA VAL A 358 -3.20 -29.90 35.17
C VAL A 358 -3.29 -31.42 35.30
N GLU A 359 -2.21 -32.15 34.99
CA GLU A 359 -2.11 -33.60 35.21
C GLU A 359 -2.37 -34.00 36.67
N ALA A 360 -1.72 -33.31 37.62
CA ALA A 360 -1.92 -33.57 39.05
C ALA A 360 -3.37 -33.30 39.50
N ARG A 361 -4.01 -32.25 38.95
CA ARG A 361 -5.40 -31.91 39.23
C ARG A 361 -6.37 -32.96 38.68
N VAL A 362 -6.14 -33.48 37.47
CA VAL A 362 -6.91 -34.61 36.92
C VAL A 362 -6.75 -35.84 37.81
N ALA A 363 -5.53 -36.16 38.24
CA ALA A 363 -5.27 -37.30 39.12
C ALA A 363 -5.96 -37.16 40.49
N GLU A 364 -6.03 -35.96 41.06
CA GLU A 364 -6.75 -35.68 42.30
C GLU A 364 -8.26 -35.84 42.14
N GLN A 365 -8.84 -35.27 41.07
CA GLN A 365 -10.27 -35.38 40.76
C GLN A 365 -10.68 -36.84 40.46
N LEU A 366 -9.82 -37.61 39.77
CA LEU A 366 -10.03 -39.05 39.55
C LEU A 366 -10.04 -39.86 40.86
N ARG A 367 -9.20 -39.51 41.84
CA ARG A 367 -9.18 -40.15 43.16
C ARG A 367 -10.40 -39.81 44.01
N ALA A 368 -10.93 -38.59 43.86
CA ALA A 368 -12.12 -38.13 44.57
C ALA A 368 -13.43 -38.68 43.98
N CYS A 369 -13.42 -39.09 42.71
CA CYS A 369 -14.60 -39.60 42.01
C CYS A 369 -14.94 -41.03 42.46
N ARG A 370 -16.15 -41.25 43.00
CA ARG A 370 -16.64 -42.59 43.40
C ARG A 370 -16.95 -43.42 42.15
N GLY A 371 -15.93 -44.06 41.60
CA GLY A 371 -16.02 -44.90 40.40
C GLY A 371 -14.79 -44.85 39.50
N GLY A 372 -13.61 -44.51 40.04
CA GLY A 372 -12.36 -44.29 39.28
C GLY A 372 -11.99 -45.38 38.27
N ASP A 373 -12.39 -46.64 38.49
CA ASP A 373 -12.17 -47.75 37.53
C ASP A 373 -12.94 -47.64 36.20
N ARG A 374 -13.89 -46.68 36.07
CA ARG A 374 -14.74 -46.52 34.88
C ARG A 374 -14.33 -45.36 33.95
N PHE A 375 -13.39 -44.50 34.34
CA PHE A 375 -12.92 -43.41 33.48
C PHE A 375 -11.77 -43.91 32.60
N LYS A 376 -12.05 -44.12 31.31
CA LYS A 376 -11.05 -44.56 30.32
C LYS A 376 -11.09 -43.63 29.12
N ILE A 377 -9.92 -43.27 28.61
CA ILE A 377 -9.74 -42.54 27.35
C ILE A 377 -9.23 -43.55 26.34
N ASP A 378 -10.02 -43.85 25.31
CA ASP A 378 -9.72 -44.87 24.30
C ASP A 378 -9.32 -46.24 24.90
N GLY A 379 -9.99 -46.62 26.00
CA GLY A 379 -9.75 -47.88 26.70
C GLY A 379 -8.56 -47.88 27.67
N ARG A 380 -7.81 -46.77 27.79
CA ARG A 380 -6.64 -46.61 28.68
C ARG A 380 -6.97 -45.76 29.90
N SER A 381 -6.25 -45.95 30.99
CA SER A 381 -6.31 -44.98 32.10
C SER A 381 -5.76 -43.62 31.65
N PHE A 382 -6.12 -42.55 32.35
CA PHE A 382 -5.57 -41.22 32.05
C PHE A 382 -4.03 -41.20 32.13
N GLU A 383 -3.45 -41.91 33.10
CA GLU A 383 -1.99 -42.01 33.29
C GLU A 383 -1.32 -42.75 32.12
N GLU A 384 -1.93 -43.83 31.63
CA GLU A 384 -1.46 -44.56 30.44
C GLU A 384 -1.60 -43.73 29.15
N HIS A 385 -2.66 -42.94 29.04
CA HIS A 385 -2.89 -42.04 27.91
C HIS A 385 -1.83 -40.91 27.87
N VAL A 386 -1.56 -40.28 29.01
CA VAL A 386 -0.52 -39.24 29.15
C VAL A 386 0.87 -39.81 28.81
N GLN A 387 1.20 -40.98 29.36
CA GLN A 387 2.48 -41.62 29.10
C GLN A 387 2.67 -41.91 27.60
N HIS A 388 1.61 -42.39 26.93
CA HIS A 388 1.64 -42.65 25.49
C HIS A 388 1.87 -41.38 24.64
N LEU A 389 1.22 -40.26 24.99
CA LEU A 389 1.45 -38.97 24.31
C LEU A 389 2.90 -38.51 24.43
N TRP A 390 3.48 -38.60 25.63
CA TRP A 390 4.87 -38.23 25.86
C TRP A 390 5.87 -39.15 25.17
N ASP A 391 5.59 -40.45 25.11
CA ASP A 391 6.47 -41.42 24.46
C ASP A 391 6.43 -41.29 22.92
N GLY A 392 5.25 -41.00 22.35
CA GLY A 392 5.12 -40.62 20.94
C GLY A 392 5.92 -39.37 20.60
N PHE A 393 5.80 -38.31 21.41
CA PHE A 393 6.57 -37.07 21.24
C PHE A 393 8.09 -37.29 21.36
N LYS A 394 8.55 -38.12 22.31
CA LYS A 394 9.98 -38.47 22.44
C LYS A 394 10.47 -39.23 21.21
N ALA A 395 9.70 -40.17 20.68
CA ALA A 395 10.05 -40.94 19.49
C ALA A 395 10.17 -40.05 18.25
N GLU A 396 9.24 -39.11 18.03
CA GLU A 396 9.32 -38.12 16.95
C GLU A 396 10.52 -37.18 17.10
N ARG A 397 10.86 -36.78 18.33
CA ARG A 397 12.01 -35.91 18.60
C ARG A 397 13.34 -36.60 18.33
N GLU A 398 13.46 -37.89 18.63
CA GLU A 398 14.63 -38.71 18.29
C GLU A 398 14.72 -38.99 16.77
N ALA A 399 13.59 -39.23 16.09
CA ALA A 399 13.54 -39.32 14.63
C ALA A 399 13.96 -37.99 13.95
N ALA A 400 13.54 -36.84 14.50
CA ALA A 400 13.94 -35.52 14.04
C ALA A 400 15.44 -35.22 14.26
N LYS A 401 16.04 -35.75 15.34
CA LYS A 401 17.50 -35.68 15.58
C LYS A 401 18.29 -36.54 14.58
N ALA A 402 17.77 -37.69 14.15
CA ALA A 402 18.37 -38.49 13.08
C ALA A 402 18.30 -37.77 11.71
N ASN A 403 17.18 -37.11 11.41
CA ASN A 403 16.99 -36.31 10.19
C ASN A 403 17.80 -35.00 10.15
N ARG A 404 18.27 -34.47 11.30
CA ARG A 404 19.18 -33.31 11.37
C ARG A 404 20.55 -33.55 10.73
N ARG A 405 20.97 -34.79 10.46
CA ARG A 405 22.19 -35.10 9.67
C ARG A 405 22.01 -34.76 8.18
N VAL A 406 20.79 -34.82 7.65
CA VAL A 406 20.45 -34.41 6.27
C VAL A 406 20.22 -32.89 6.21
N GLY A 407 19.57 -32.30 7.22
CA GLY A 407 19.44 -30.85 7.36
C GLY A 407 20.77 -30.10 7.50
N ARG A 408 21.78 -30.70 8.14
CA ARG A 408 23.15 -30.16 8.15
C ARG A 408 23.76 -30.11 6.75
N ARG A 409 23.42 -31.02 5.83
CA ARG A 409 23.86 -30.96 4.43
C ARG A 409 23.22 -29.79 3.68
N ILE A 410 21.93 -29.51 3.92
CA ILE A 410 21.20 -28.38 3.31
C ILE A 410 21.61 -27.04 3.92
N ALA A 411 21.86 -26.95 5.23
CA ALA A 411 22.40 -25.75 5.87
C ALA A 411 23.88 -25.50 5.49
N THR A 412 24.64 -26.57 5.24
CA THR A 412 25.98 -26.47 4.64
C THR A 412 25.90 -26.04 3.18
N MET A 413 24.88 -26.48 2.42
CA MET A 413 24.60 -25.96 1.08
C MET A 413 24.16 -24.49 1.10
N LYS A 414 23.27 -24.05 2.02
CA LYS A 414 22.90 -22.62 2.17
C LYS A 414 24.08 -21.75 2.60
N ARG A 415 24.93 -22.23 3.52
CA ARG A 415 26.20 -21.55 3.86
C ARG A 415 27.23 -21.61 2.74
N GLN A 416 27.27 -22.67 1.94
CA GLN A 416 28.08 -22.76 0.73
C GLN A 416 27.53 -21.90 -0.40
N TYR A 417 26.21 -21.65 -0.45
CA TYR A 417 25.54 -20.78 -1.43
C TYR A 417 25.69 -19.31 -1.05
N GLN A 418 25.53 -18.96 0.23
CA GLN A 418 25.86 -17.62 0.75
C GLN A 418 27.36 -17.36 0.70
N ALA A 419 28.22 -18.32 1.05
CA ALA A 419 29.66 -18.19 0.87
C ALA A 419 30.08 -18.24 -0.60
N LYS A 420 29.31 -18.89 -1.50
CA LYS A 420 29.47 -18.79 -2.96
C LYS A 420 29.01 -17.44 -3.47
N ALA A 421 27.94 -16.85 -2.94
CA ALA A 421 27.44 -15.53 -3.32
C ALA A 421 28.37 -14.43 -2.78
N THR A 422 28.93 -14.58 -1.58
CA THR A 422 29.99 -13.70 -1.07
C THR A 422 31.30 -13.92 -1.81
N LYS A 423 31.69 -15.17 -2.13
CA LYS A 423 32.82 -15.44 -3.03
C LYS A 423 32.58 -14.97 -4.45
N GLN A 424 31.36 -15.03 -4.98
CA GLN A 424 30.99 -14.52 -6.31
C GLN A 424 30.99 -13.01 -6.29
N LYS A 425 30.46 -12.35 -5.25
CA LYS A 425 30.56 -10.90 -5.08
C LYS A 425 32.01 -10.45 -4.93
N GLN A 426 32.84 -11.23 -4.25
CA GLN A 426 34.27 -10.93 -4.09
C GLN A 426 35.10 -11.35 -5.31
N GLN A 427 34.68 -12.37 -6.05
CA GLN A 427 35.25 -12.79 -7.32
C GLN A 427 34.81 -11.86 -8.44
N GLN A 428 33.61 -11.30 -8.38
CA GLN A 428 33.05 -10.25 -9.24
C GLN A 428 33.75 -8.93 -8.93
N GLN A 429 33.92 -8.54 -7.67
CA GLN A 429 34.77 -7.39 -7.31
C GLN A 429 36.22 -7.58 -7.73
N ASN A 430 36.75 -8.81 -7.67
CA ASN A 430 38.08 -9.13 -8.21
C ASN A 430 38.08 -9.19 -9.74
N LEU A 431 36.99 -9.61 -10.39
CA LEU A 431 36.80 -9.62 -11.84
C LEU A 431 36.69 -8.18 -12.32
N GLU A 432 35.80 -7.36 -11.76
CA GLU A 432 35.68 -5.92 -11.91
C GLU A 432 36.99 -5.19 -11.60
N ALA A 433 37.78 -5.60 -10.61
CA ALA A 433 39.11 -5.01 -10.38
C ALA A 433 40.13 -5.45 -11.45
N THR A 434 39.99 -6.65 -12.01
CA THR A 434 40.85 -7.18 -13.08
C THR A 434 40.45 -6.62 -14.45
N GLU A 435 39.15 -6.53 -14.72
CA GLU A 435 38.48 -5.87 -15.84
C GLU A 435 38.72 -4.37 -15.77
N ALA A 436 38.61 -3.69 -14.61
CA ALA A 436 39.01 -2.30 -14.48
C ALA A 436 40.51 -2.11 -14.74
N LYS A 437 41.35 -3.10 -14.42
CA LYS A 437 42.78 -3.09 -14.77
C LYS A 437 43.02 -3.36 -16.26
N GLN A 438 42.19 -4.16 -16.92
CA GLN A 438 42.22 -4.42 -18.37
C GLN A 438 41.59 -3.29 -19.19
N LEU A 439 40.47 -2.69 -18.75
CA LEU A 439 39.78 -1.51 -19.29
C LEU A 439 40.66 -0.26 -19.19
N ARG A 440 41.50 -0.14 -18.15
CA ARG A 440 42.55 0.90 -18.10
C ARG A 440 43.62 0.74 -19.18
N GLN A 441 43.69 -0.42 -19.84
CA GLN A 441 44.65 -0.74 -20.91
C GLN A 441 43.99 -0.83 -22.30
N ALA A 442 42.68 -1.10 -22.38
CA ALA A 442 41.90 -1.11 -23.63
C ALA A 442 41.48 0.32 -24.05
N PRO A 443 41.31 0.60 -25.35
CA PRO A 443 40.69 1.84 -25.82
C PRO A 443 39.29 2.04 -25.22
N VAL A 444 38.91 3.29 -24.96
CA VAL A 444 37.54 3.62 -24.53
C VAL A 444 36.62 3.43 -25.72
N GLU A 445 35.64 2.53 -25.59
CA GLU A 445 34.59 2.36 -26.58
C GLU A 445 33.43 3.32 -26.28
N PHE A 446 33.06 4.13 -27.27
CA PHE A 446 31.92 5.03 -27.20
C PHE A 446 30.74 4.42 -27.94
N GLY A 447 29.56 4.49 -27.34
CA GLY A 447 28.30 4.12 -27.97
C GLY A 447 27.23 5.17 -27.67
N PRO A 448 26.01 4.99 -28.21
CA PRO A 448 24.91 5.94 -28.07
C PRO A 448 24.25 5.85 -26.67
N TYR A 449 25.03 5.56 -25.62
CA TYR A 449 24.53 5.22 -24.29
C TYR A 449 24.07 6.43 -23.45
N LEU A 450 24.28 7.64 -23.95
CA LEU A 450 23.84 8.87 -23.31
C LEU A 450 22.33 9.03 -23.49
N SER A 451 21.57 9.38 -22.45
CA SER A 451 20.11 9.54 -22.58
C SER A 451 19.73 10.70 -23.51
N ASP A 452 18.58 10.60 -24.16
CA ASP A 452 17.98 11.75 -24.88
C ASP A 452 17.26 12.69 -23.90
N ARG A 453 16.72 12.13 -22.80
CA ARG A 453 16.13 12.85 -21.67
C ARG A 453 16.54 12.21 -20.34
N GLN A 454 17.32 12.92 -19.53
CA GLN A 454 17.62 12.53 -18.15
C GLN A 454 16.80 13.37 -17.14
N TRP A 455 16.40 14.57 -17.54
CA TRP A 455 15.55 15.46 -16.75
C TRP A 455 14.14 14.91 -16.58
N ALA A 456 13.45 15.34 -15.52
CA ALA A 456 12.10 14.93 -15.17
C ALA A 456 11.92 13.41 -15.00
N THR A 457 12.93 12.70 -14.48
CA THR A 457 12.84 11.25 -14.21
C THR A 457 12.85 10.95 -12.71
N ILE A 458 12.25 9.83 -12.31
CA ILE A 458 12.24 9.35 -10.91
C ILE A 458 13.67 9.25 -10.34
N ARG A 459 14.64 8.90 -11.18
CA ARG A 459 16.05 8.74 -10.77
C ARG A 459 16.73 10.05 -10.41
N GLU A 460 16.19 11.16 -10.88
CA GLU A 460 16.66 12.51 -10.64
C GLU A 460 15.85 13.27 -9.58
N ASP A 461 14.82 12.63 -9.04
CA ASP A 461 13.89 13.26 -8.10
C ASP A 461 14.49 13.35 -6.69
N LEU A 462 14.70 14.56 -6.20
CA LEU A 462 14.98 14.85 -4.79
C LEU A 462 13.92 15.80 -4.21
N SER A 463 12.70 15.75 -4.70
CA SER A 463 11.58 16.48 -4.10
C SER A 463 11.12 15.82 -2.79
N ALA A 464 10.40 16.60 -1.98
CA ALA A 464 9.80 16.10 -0.74
C ALA A 464 8.50 15.32 -1.01
N ASP A 465 7.78 15.68 -2.07
CA ASP A 465 6.45 15.19 -2.45
C ASP A 465 6.47 14.12 -3.55
N GLY A 466 7.63 13.80 -4.15
CA GLY A 466 7.74 12.82 -5.23
C GLY A 466 7.42 13.38 -6.62
N SER A 467 7.42 14.71 -6.76
CA SER A 467 7.10 15.46 -7.99
C SER A 467 8.31 15.47 -8.94
N CYS A 468 8.67 14.31 -9.49
CA CYS A 468 9.86 14.15 -10.34
C CYS A 468 9.85 15.08 -11.58
N TRP A 469 8.66 15.29 -12.17
CA TRP A 469 8.43 16.12 -13.36
C TRP A 469 8.77 17.59 -13.14
N GLU A 470 8.44 18.11 -11.96
CA GLU A 470 8.59 19.51 -11.57
C GLU A 470 9.93 19.77 -10.86
N PHE A 471 10.52 18.75 -10.24
CA PHE A 471 11.75 18.92 -9.48
C PHE A 471 12.96 19.19 -10.38
N CYS A 472 13.19 18.33 -11.37
CA CYS A 472 14.30 18.43 -12.31
C CYS A 472 13.75 18.73 -13.72
N ASP A 473 13.08 19.86 -13.88
CA ASP A 473 12.51 20.29 -15.14
C ASP A 473 13.57 20.61 -16.21
N PHE A 474 13.11 20.88 -17.44
CA PHE A 474 13.99 21.22 -18.56
C PHE A 474 14.92 22.40 -18.25
N HIS A 475 14.44 23.46 -17.59
CA HIS A 475 15.27 24.65 -17.30
C HIS A 475 16.36 24.36 -16.26
N ARG A 476 16.00 23.69 -15.16
CA ARG A 476 16.91 23.30 -14.09
C ARG A 476 17.97 22.32 -14.60
N SER A 477 17.60 21.45 -15.54
CA SER A 477 18.50 20.45 -16.12
C SER A 477 19.72 21.01 -16.87
N HIS A 478 19.67 22.27 -17.31
CA HIS A 478 20.82 22.96 -17.91
C HIS A 478 21.83 23.35 -16.83
N ARG A 479 21.35 23.63 -15.63
CA ARG A 479 22.11 24.25 -14.55
C ARG A 479 22.66 23.24 -13.55
N ASP A 480 21.91 22.19 -13.29
CA ASP A 480 22.20 21.23 -12.24
C ASP A 480 22.74 19.91 -12.84
N PRO A 481 23.76 19.29 -12.21
CA PRO A 481 24.24 17.97 -12.60
C PRO A 481 23.22 16.90 -12.21
N TYR A 482 23.25 15.76 -12.92
CA TYR A 482 22.37 14.63 -12.66
C TYR A 482 22.98 13.65 -11.64
N LEU A 483 22.10 12.90 -10.98
CA LEU A 483 22.39 11.82 -10.03
C LEU A 483 22.84 10.54 -10.73
N ALA A 484 22.06 10.08 -11.70
CA ALA A 484 22.08 8.69 -12.15
C ALA A 484 22.52 8.52 -13.60
N GLY A 485 22.77 9.60 -14.34
CA GLY A 485 23.16 9.54 -15.75
C GLY A 485 23.61 10.90 -16.27
N GLU A 486 23.59 11.07 -17.58
CA GLU A 486 23.69 12.35 -18.28
C GLU A 486 22.82 12.28 -19.55
N ASP A 487 22.44 13.45 -20.07
CA ASP A 487 21.81 13.58 -21.38
C ASP A 487 22.59 14.52 -22.30
N GLY A 488 22.33 14.42 -23.60
CA GLY A 488 22.93 15.31 -24.58
C GLY A 488 22.47 15.00 -25.99
N LEU A 489 22.30 16.06 -26.78
CA LEU A 489 21.76 15.97 -28.13
C LEU A 489 22.65 15.13 -29.06
N LEU A 490 22.10 14.01 -29.53
CA LEU A 490 22.75 13.02 -30.39
C LEU A 490 24.11 12.57 -29.84
N GLY A 491 24.21 12.44 -28.51
CA GLY A 491 25.46 12.21 -27.81
C GLY A 491 25.89 10.74 -27.69
N ILE A 492 27.15 10.56 -27.34
CA ILE A 492 27.80 9.28 -27.08
C ILE A 492 28.54 9.33 -25.73
N CYS A 493 28.71 8.19 -25.08
CA CYS A 493 29.54 8.10 -23.88
C CYS A 493 30.21 6.72 -23.77
N ASP A 494 31.17 6.59 -22.84
CA ASP A 494 31.69 5.27 -22.48
C ASP A 494 30.63 4.41 -21.81
N SER A 495 30.86 3.10 -21.73
CA SER A 495 29.90 2.14 -21.19
C SER A 495 29.46 2.36 -19.75
N GLY A 496 30.18 3.18 -18.96
CA GLY A 496 29.75 3.58 -17.62
C GLY A 496 29.21 5.01 -17.51
N CYS A 497 28.95 5.68 -18.64
CA CYS A 497 28.53 7.07 -18.72
C CYS A 497 29.38 7.99 -17.82
N ARG A 498 30.71 7.86 -17.89
CA ARG A 498 31.67 8.64 -17.12
C ARG A 498 32.19 9.81 -17.95
N LEU A 499 32.62 9.57 -19.18
CA LEU A 499 33.07 10.54 -20.17
C LEU A 499 32.03 10.63 -21.29
N CYS A 500 31.44 11.81 -21.46
CA CYS A 500 30.36 12.08 -22.39
C CYS A 500 30.83 13.04 -23.49
N PHE A 501 30.29 12.84 -24.69
CA PHE A 501 30.43 13.74 -25.83
C PHE A 501 29.05 13.98 -26.46
N ALA A 502 28.70 15.23 -26.76
CA ALA A 502 27.48 15.56 -27.49
C ALA A 502 27.64 16.89 -28.24
N TRP A 503 26.67 17.18 -29.10
CA TRP A 503 26.63 18.42 -29.87
C TRP A 503 25.72 19.46 -29.21
N GLY A 504 26.16 20.71 -29.16
CA GLY A 504 25.33 21.86 -28.84
C GLY A 504 25.19 22.79 -30.04
N PHE A 505 24.04 23.46 -30.16
CA PHE A 505 23.76 24.37 -31.26
C PHE A 505 23.19 25.70 -30.79
N TRP A 506 23.57 26.80 -31.46
CA TRP A 506 22.98 28.11 -31.21
C TRP A 506 22.85 28.93 -32.50
N ASN A 507 21.62 29.23 -32.88
CA ASN A 507 21.26 30.03 -34.07
C ASN A 507 21.49 31.54 -33.88
N GLY A 508 22.09 31.98 -32.76
CA GLY A 508 22.22 33.40 -32.41
C GLY A 508 20.94 34.05 -31.88
N LYS A 509 19.83 33.32 -31.88
CA LYS A 509 18.47 33.78 -31.57
C LYS A 509 17.84 33.10 -30.35
N ASP A 510 18.27 31.91 -29.96
CA ASP A 510 17.79 31.26 -28.75
C ASP A 510 18.37 31.91 -27.48
N ALA A 511 17.64 31.78 -26.37
CA ALA A 511 18.05 32.32 -25.06
C ALA A 511 19.22 31.54 -24.42
N PHE A 512 19.41 30.29 -24.84
CA PHE A 512 20.47 29.38 -24.40
C PHE A 512 20.90 28.49 -25.57
N VAL A 513 22.06 27.84 -25.43
CA VAL A 513 22.53 26.82 -26.38
C VAL A 513 21.65 25.58 -26.28
N LYS A 514 21.19 25.07 -27.43
CA LYS A 514 20.48 23.81 -27.56
C LYS A 514 21.45 22.65 -27.33
N GLU A 515 21.54 22.16 -26.09
CA GLU A 515 22.40 21.03 -25.70
C GLU A 515 21.62 19.71 -25.55
N LYS A 516 20.28 19.76 -25.53
CA LYS A 516 19.40 18.61 -25.26
C LYS A 516 18.00 18.84 -25.87
N LEU A 517 17.26 17.75 -26.07
CA LEU A 517 15.90 17.78 -26.61
C LEU A 517 14.91 18.38 -25.61
N PHE A 518 14.01 19.22 -26.12
CA PHE A 518 12.90 19.81 -25.38
C PHE A 518 11.60 19.01 -25.59
N GLY A 519 10.74 19.00 -24.58
CA GLY A 519 9.39 18.49 -24.67
C GLY A 519 8.59 18.75 -23.41
N LEU A 520 7.42 18.14 -23.33
CA LEU A 520 6.40 18.34 -22.31
C LEU A 520 6.49 17.26 -21.23
N THR A 521 6.00 17.57 -20.02
CA THR A 521 5.95 16.65 -18.88
C THR A 521 4.53 16.17 -18.59
N GLY A 522 4.38 14.91 -18.15
CA GLY A 522 3.10 14.25 -17.82
C GLY A 522 2.66 14.33 -16.35
N GLY A 523 3.22 15.25 -15.54
CA GLY A 523 2.97 15.33 -14.09
C GLY A 523 1.62 15.95 -13.68
N MET A 524 1.44 16.26 -12.38
CA MET A 524 0.23 16.94 -11.87
C MET A 524 -0.04 18.30 -12.54
N ARG A 525 1.01 18.90 -13.12
CA ARG A 525 0.93 20.07 -13.98
C ARG A 525 1.28 19.70 -15.43
N ALA A 526 0.60 18.68 -15.95
CA ALA A 526 0.80 18.19 -17.30
C ALA A 526 0.84 19.36 -18.29
N GLN A 527 1.92 19.39 -19.08
CA GLN A 527 2.14 20.46 -20.06
C GLN A 527 1.56 20.11 -21.43
N GLY A 528 1.19 18.84 -21.63
CA GLY A 528 0.56 18.29 -22.83
C GLY A 528 -0.74 17.54 -22.53
N ASN A 529 -1.48 17.24 -23.58
CA ASN A 529 -2.76 16.53 -23.54
C ASN A 529 -2.64 15.00 -23.51
N HIS A 530 -1.48 14.44 -23.89
CA HIS A 530 -1.21 12.99 -23.91
C HIS A 530 0.01 12.55 -23.09
N GLY A 531 0.50 13.40 -22.17
CA GLY A 531 1.60 13.04 -21.26
C GLY A 531 2.96 13.63 -21.68
N GLU A 532 4.01 12.83 -21.60
CA GLU A 532 5.35 13.20 -22.05
C GLU A 532 5.44 13.23 -23.58
N ASP A 533 5.92 14.34 -24.12
CA ASP A 533 5.83 14.57 -25.57
C ASP A 533 6.99 15.45 -26.07
N VAL A 534 7.81 14.92 -26.98
CA VAL A 534 9.01 15.58 -27.48
C VAL A 534 8.67 16.57 -28.59
N LYS A 535 9.07 17.84 -28.44
CA LYS A 535 8.72 18.91 -29.38
C LYS A 535 9.84 19.26 -30.33
N GLU A 536 10.59 18.25 -30.76
CA GLU A 536 11.82 18.38 -31.54
C GLU A 536 11.83 17.43 -32.73
N ALA A 537 12.56 17.79 -33.78
CA ALA A 537 12.66 17.00 -35.00
C ALA A 537 14.04 16.34 -35.13
N TYR A 538 14.12 15.06 -34.74
CA TYR A 538 15.35 14.26 -34.79
C TYR A 538 15.08 12.85 -35.33
N PHE A 539 16.09 12.25 -35.97
CA PHE A 539 15.94 10.99 -36.69
C PHE A 539 17.20 10.14 -36.55
N TYR A 540 17.03 8.91 -36.08
CA TYR A 540 18.07 7.89 -36.11
C TYR A 540 18.14 7.28 -37.51
N GLN A 541 19.30 7.41 -38.16
CA GLN A 541 19.43 7.06 -39.58
C GLN A 541 20.19 5.77 -39.81
N LEU A 542 21.31 5.53 -39.12
CA LEU A 542 22.10 4.31 -39.30
C LEU A 542 22.90 4.02 -38.02
N ASN A 543 23.06 2.74 -37.67
CA ASN A 543 23.91 2.32 -36.55
C ASN A 543 24.39 0.88 -36.77
N SER A 544 25.63 0.55 -36.44
CA SER A 544 26.11 -0.84 -36.39
C SER A 544 26.00 -1.41 -34.96
N PRO A 545 25.86 -2.74 -34.78
CA PRO A 545 25.82 -3.37 -33.46
C PRO A 545 27.03 -3.03 -32.57
N SER A 546 28.20 -2.94 -33.20
CA SER A 546 29.47 -2.56 -32.59
C SER A 546 29.65 -1.06 -32.37
N HIS A 547 28.72 -0.23 -32.85
CA HIS A 547 28.80 1.23 -32.88
C HIS A 547 30.04 1.79 -33.60
N ASP A 548 30.64 1.00 -34.51
CA ASP A 548 31.73 1.44 -35.40
C ASP A 548 31.28 2.55 -36.35
N TYR A 549 30.00 2.58 -36.66
CA TYR A 549 29.38 3.65 -37.41
C TYR A 549 28.01 4.00 -36.84
N MET A 550 27.77 5.29 -36.68
CA MET A 550 26.47 5.81 -36.26
C MET A 550 26.16 7.08 -37.03
N ARG A 551 24.90 7.25 -37.42
CA ARG A 551 24.41 8.45 -38.11
C ARG A 551 23.02 8.83 -37.60
N ALA A 552 22.86 10.10 -37.29
CA ALA A 552 21.58 10.69 -36.92
C ALA A 552 21.43 12.09 -37.53
N LYS A 553 20.19 12.57 -37.61
CA LYS A 553 19.83 13.89 -38.14
C LYS A 553 19.05 14.66 -37.08
N TYR A 554 19.29 15.97 -36.99
CA TYR A 554 18.52 16.92 -36.21
C TYR A 554 18.16 18.13 -37.07
N ILE A 555 16.93 18.62 -36.92
CA ILE A 555 16.43 19.81 -37.60
C ILE A 555 16.29 20.94 -36.59
N TYR A 556 16.99 22.05 -36.85
CA TYR A 556 17.06 23.17 -35.91
C TYR A 556 16.66 24.49 -36.61
N PRO A 557 15.71 25.29 -36.09
CA PRO A 557 15.23 26.47 -36.81
C PRO A 557 16.30 27.57 -36.94
N VAL A 558 16.25 28.32 -38.05
CA VAL A 558 17.04 29.56 -38.19
C VAL A 558 16.45 30.71 -37.34
N GLU A 559 15.18 30.59 -36.94
CA GLU A 559 14.50 31.46 -36.00
C GLU A 559 14.59 30.96 -34.56
N ALA A 560 14.27 31.82 -33.59
CA ALA A 560 14.21 31.44 -32.19
C ALA A 560 13.24 30.27 -31.99
N PHE A 561 13.68 29.24 -31.27
CA PHE A 561 12.88 28.06 -30.98
C PHE A 561 11.64 28.43 -30.15
N PRO A 562 10.43 27.96 -30.51
CA PRO A 562 9.16 28.49 -29.99
C PRO A 562 8.69 27.83 -28.67
N TYR A 563 9.55 27.77 -27.64
CA TYR A 563 9.26 27.08 -26.36
C TYR A 563 7.93 27.52 -25.72
N ASP A 564 7.73 28.84 -25.56
CA ASP A 564 6.54 29.38 -24.87
C ASP A 564 5.25 29.09 -25.63
N ARG A 565 5.29 29.07 -26.97
CA ARG A 565 4.12 28.77 -27.79
C ARG A 565 3.77 27.29 -27.72
N LEU A 566 4.77 26.41 -27.74
CA LEU A 566 4.56 24.97 -27.59
C LEU A 566 3.91 24.64 -26.25
N LEU A 567 4.38 25.25 -25.15
CA LEU A 567 3.77 25.10 -23.82
C LEU A 567 2.35 25.69 -23.78
N ALA A 568 2.17 26.92 -24.26
CA ALA A 568 0.90 27.63 -24.12
C ALA A 568 -0.24 27.04 -24.96
N GLU A 569 0.04 26.49 -26.14
CA GLU A 569 -0.99 25.88 -26.99
C GLU A 569 -1.33 24.46 -26.54
N ASN A 570 -0.35 23.63 -26.18
CA ASN A 570 -0.63 22.27 -25.68
C ASN A 570 -1.39 22.30 -24.35
N ALA A 571 -1.10 23.25 -23.46
CA ALA A 571 -1.83 23.42 -22.20
C ALA A 571 -3.33 23.80 -22.39
N LYS A 572 -3.75 24.21 -23.60
CA LYS A 572 -5.16 24.51 -23.91
C LYS A 572 -5.90 23.32 -24.54
N ARG A 573 -5.19 22.27 -24.96
CA ARG A 573 -5.77 21.12 -25.65
C ARG A 573 -6.34 20.12 -24.65
N SER A 574 -7.38 19.42 -25.08
CA SER A 574 -7.98 18.31 -24.36
C SER A 574 -7.38 16.98 -24.83
N VAL A 575 -7.61 15.91 -24.06
CA VAL A 575 -7.18 14.53 -24.39
C VAL A 575 -7.75 14.04 -25.74
N THR A 576 -8.80 14.67 -26.26
CA THR A 576 -9.39 14.31 -27.56
C THR A 576 -8.86 15.13 -28.74
N ASP A 577 -8.15 16.23 -28.47
CA ASP A 577 -7.50 17.01 -29.53
C ASP A 577 -6.17 16.35 -29.91
N ASP A 578 -5.71 16.55 -31.14
CA ASP A 578 -4.35 16.13 -31.55
C ASP A 578 -3.28 16.87 -30.72
N GLU A 579 -2.02 16.47 -30.77
CA GLU A 579 -0.91 17.22 -30.16
C GLU A 579 -0.54 18.46 -31.01
N PHE A 580 -0.07 19.54 -30.38
CA PHE A 580 0.47 20.71 -31.10
C PHE A 580 1.97 20.58 -31.25
N GLU A 581 2.43 20.39 -32.49
CA GLU A 581 3.83 20.08 -32.79
C GLU A 581 4.68 21.29 -33.17
N ILE A 582 6.00 21.11 -33.17
CA ILE A 582 6.93 22.14 -33.66
C ILE A 582 6.62 22.56 -35.10
N TYR A 583 6.14 21.63 -35.93
CA TYR A 583 5.75 21.89 -37.31
C TYR A 583 4.55 22.86 -37.40
N ASP A 584 3.60 22.78 -36.47
CA ASP A 584 2.40 23.63 -36.44
C ASP A 584 2.71 25.07 -36.04
N THR A 585 3.91 25.32 -35.50
CA THR A 585 4.33 26.67 -35.13
C THR A 585 4.68 27.54 -36.34
N GLY A 586 4.96 26.94 -37.51
CA GLY A 586 5.49 27.64 -38.67
C GLY A 586 6.93 28.15 -38.49
N VAL A 587 7.65 27.70 -37.44
CA VAL A 587 9.04 28.16 -37.19
C VAL A 587 9.99 27.79 -38.34
N PHE A 588 9.68 26.74 -39.09
CA PHE A 588 10.47 26.28 -40.23
C PHE A 588 10.15 27.01 -41.55
N ASP A 589 9.13 27.86 -41.61
CA ASP A 589 8.71 28.57 -42.83
C ASP A 589 9.79 29.53 -43.35
N LYS A 590 10.64 30.04 -42.45
CA LYS A 590 11.80 30.89 -42.80
C LYS A 590 13.07 30.08 -43.07
N GLY A 591 12.97 28.76 -43.07
CA GLY A 591 14.06 27.80 -43.21
C GLY A 591 14.57 27.25 -41.89
N TYR A 592 15.51 26.32 -42.02
CA TYR A 592 16.08 25.57 -40.90
C TYR A 592 17.51 25.13 -41.21
N TRP A 593 18.19 24.64 -40.20
CA TRP A 593 19.44 23.93 -40.30
C TRP A 593 19.14 22.43 -40.36
N GLU A 594 19.58 21.78 -41.44
CA GLU A 594 19.68 20.32 -41.47
C GLU A 594 21.05 19.94 -40.90
N ILE A 595 21.05 19.28 -39.75
CA ILE A 595 22.28 18.90 -39.03
C ILE A 595 22.38 17.38 -39.08
N CYS A 596 23.40 16.86 -39.77
CA CYS A 596 23.72 15.44 -39.78
C CYS A 596 24.95 15.20 -38.89
N VAL A 597 24.85 14.27 -37.95
CA VAL A 597 25.99 13.83 -37.13
C VAL A 597 26.36 12.41 -37.48
N GLU A 598 27.66 12.16 -37.53
CA GLU A 598 28.24 10.87 -37.87
C GLU A 598 29.38 10.54 -36.91
N TYR A 599 29.39 9.30 -36.44
CA TYR A 599 30.46 8.76 -35.62
C TYR A 599 31.07 7.58 -36.35
N ALA A 600 32.39 7.55 -36.48
CA ALA A 600 33.11 6.48 -37.15
C ALA A 600 34.34 6.06 -36.33
N ARG A 601 34.45 4.75 -36.04
CA ARG A 601 35.58 4.17 -35.31
C ARG A 601 36.63 3.61 -36.27
N ASP A 602 37.90 3.87 -36.00
CA ASP A 602 39.02 3.29 -36.75
C ASP A 602 39.33 1.86 -36.25
N ASP A 603 38.94 0.86 -37.03
CA ASP A 603 39.01 -0.57 -36.72
C ASP A 603 40.20 -1.30 -37.37
N ASP A 604 40.85 -0.71 -38.37
CA ASP A 604 41.88 -1.39 -39.19
C ASP A 604 43.33 -1.06 -38.76
N GLY A 605 43.49 -0.24 -37.73
CA GLY A 605 44.79 0.14 -37.18
C GLY A 605 45.65 1.00 -38.10
N SER A 606 45.12 1.46 -39.24
CA SER A 606 45.87 2.19 -40.27
C SER A 606 46.14 3.66 -39.93
N GLY A 607 45.46 4.24 -38.92
CA GLY A 607 45.64 5.63 -38.51
C GLY A 607 45.64 5.90 -37.01
N GLY A 608 45.33 4.88 -36.18
CA GLY A 608 45.30 4.99 -34.73
C GLY A 608 44.26 4.07 -34.11
N GLY A 609 44.33 2.76 -34.40
CA GLY A 609 43.29 1.78 -34.04
C GLY A 609 42.67 2.01 -32.66
N GLY A 610 41.34 2.10 -32.63
CA GLY A 610 40.51 2.42 -31.46
C GLY A 610 40.02 3.87 -31.37
N ASP A 611 40.41 4.77 -32.28
CA ASP A 611 39.96 6.16 -32.27
C ASP A 611 38.55 6.33 -32.82
N THR A 612 37.80 7.29 -32.26
CA THR A 612 36.45 7.65 -32.73
C THR A 612 36.47 9.06 -33.32
N VAL A 613 36.04 9.19 -34.57
CA VAL A 613 35.86 10.48 -35.24
C VAL A 613 34.39 10.87 -35.22
N CYS A 614 34.11 12.06 -34.73
CA CYS A 614 32.80 12.65 -34.59
C CYS A 614 32.68 13.80 -35.59
N VAL A 615 31.80 13.68 -36.58
CA VAL A 615 31.60 14.67 -37.63
C VAL A 615 30.19 15.22 -37.55
N MET A 616 30.03 16.54 -37.55
CA MET A 616 28.74 17.19 -37.71
C MET A 616 28.79 18.02 -38.99
N THR A 617 27.79 17.84 -39.85
CA THR A 617 27.60 18.62 -41.07
C THR A 617 26.29 19.39 -40.96
N ALA A 618 26.35 20.71 -41.03
CA ALA A 618 25.19 21.59 -41.01
C ALA A 618 24.97 22.19 -42.39
N LYS A 619 23.74 22.09 -42.91
CA LYS A 619 23.29 22.71 -44.16
C LYS A 619 22.27 23.80 -43.88
N ASN A 620 22.47 24.98 -44.47
CA ASN A 620 21.50 26.07 -44.42
C ASN A 620 20.36 25.80 -45.42
N CYS A 621 19.17 25.46 -44.92
CA CYS A 621 17.96 25.23 -45.72
C CYS A 621 17.00 26.45 -45.66
N SER A 622 17.54 27.66 -45.52
CA SER A 622 16.79 28.92 -45.66
C SER A 622 17.11 29.65 -46.96
N ASP A 623 16.29 30.65 -47.29
CA ASP A 623 16.48 31.52 -48.46
C ASP A 623 17.49 32.65 -48.24
N SER A 624 18.13 32.72 -47.06
CA SER A 624 19.07 33.79 -46.71
C SER A 624 20.34 33.27 -46.03
N GLU A 625 21.40 34.08 -46.02
CA GLU A 625 22.59 33.78 -45.23
C GLU A 625 22.21 33.70 -43.74
N SER A 626 22.64 32.62 -43.08
CA SER A 626 22.34 32.38 -41.66
C SER A 626 23.59 31.92 -40.92
N THR A 627 23.63 32.19 -39.62
CA THR A 627 24.73 31.79 -38.73
C THR A 627 24.29 30.71 -37.76
N LEU A 628 25.08 29.64 -37.66
CA LEU A 628 24.96 28.59 -36.65
C LEU A 628 26.25 28.52 -35.84
N HIS A 629 26.14 28.48 -34.52
CA HIS A 629 27.26 28.14 -33.66
C HIS A 629 27.14 26.65 -33.31
N ALA A 630 28.17 25.88 -33.66
CA ALA A 630 28.30 24.48 -33.32
C ALA A 630 29.27 24.29 -32.14
N LEU A 631 28.83 23.51 -31.16
CA LEU A 631 29.50 23.31 -29.88
C LEU A 631 29.68 21.81 -29.60
N PRO A 632 30.67 21.13 -30.22
CA PRO A 632 31.08 19.82 -29.72
C PRO A 632 31.53 19.96 -28.26
N THR A 633 30.92 19.18 -27.37
CA THR A 633 31.07 19.34 -25.93
C THR A 633 31.51 18.03 -25.31
N VAL A 634 32.56 18.07 -24.50
CA VAL A 634 33.08 16.92 -23.74
C VAL A 634 32.92 17.22 -22.25
N TRP A 635 32.40 16.28 -21.47
CA TRP A 635 32.29 16.43 -20.02
C TRP A 635 32.36 15.11 -19.27
N PHE A 636 32.68 15.20 -17.98
CA PHE A 636 32.56 14.09 -17.05
C PHE A 636 31.24 14.15 -16.29
N ARG A 637 30.55 13.01 -16.17
CA ARG A 637 29.40 12.85 -15.26
C ARG A 637 29.84 13.14 -13.83
N ASN A 638 29.06 13.93 -13.10
CA ASN A 638 29.43 14.34 -11.75
C ASN A 638 29.21 13.21 -10.72
N THR A 639 30.27 12.45 -10.48
CA THR A 639 30.30 11.36 -9.50
C THR A 639 31.07 11.70 -8.22
N TRP A 640 31.64 12.91 -8.14
CA TRP A 640 32.53 13.34 -7.04
C TRP A 640 31.85 14.26 -6.02
N ASN A 641 30.67 14.81 -6.33
CA ASN A 641 29.90 15.62 -5.39
C ASN A 641 29.35 14.76 -4.23
N THR A 642 29.41 15.27 -3.00
CA THR A 642 29.14 14.51 -1.76
C THR A 642 27.68 14.10 -1.58
N VAL A 643 26.73 14.83 -2.19
CA VAL A 643 25.31 14.41 -2.23
C VAL A 643 25.14 13.20 -3.15
N TYR A 644 26.06 13.01 -4.10
CA TYR A 644 25.96 12.11 -5.24
C TYR A 644 26.90 10.90 -5.13
N SER A 645 27.76 10.82 -4.10
CA SER A 645 28.81 9.79 -3.98
C SER A 645 28.44 8.63 -3.05
N ASP A 646 28.81 7.39 -3.43
CA ASP A 646 28.59 6.16 -2.64
C ASP A 646 29.22 6.17 -1.23
N SER A 647 30.22 7.04 -1.01
CA SER A 647 30.86 7.26 0.28
C SER A 647 30.48 8.63 0.81
N ALA A 648 29.53 8.67 1.76
CA ALA A 648 29.24 9.86 2.57
C ALA A 648 30.48 10.41 3.32
N ALA A 649 31.62 9.70 3.29
CA ALA A 649 32.80 9.96 4.09
C ALA A 649 34.02 10.51 3.32
N THR A 650 34.01 10.64 1.99
CA THR A 650 35.21 11.12 1.28
C THR A 650 34.89 11.89 0.01
N LYS A 651 35.00 13.22 0.05
CA LYS A 651 35.36 13.97 -1.17
C LYS A 651 36.61 13.32 -1.75
N ARG A 652 36.60 12.91 -3.03
CA ARG A 652 37.84 12.54 -3.72
C ARG A 652 38.80 13.72 -3.55
N ALA A 653 40.04 13.44 -3.15
CA ALA A 653 41.06 14.49 -3.11
C ALA A 653 41.11 15.16 -4.49
N ASP A 654 41.34 16.47 -4.55
CA ASP A 654 41.27 17.26 -5.80
C ASP A 654 42.12 16.64 -6.94
N LYS A 655 43.27 16.06 -6.58
CA LYS A 655 44.17 15.33 -7.50
C LYS A 655 43.59 14.05 -8.13
N ASP A 656 42.55 13.48 -7.53
CA ASP A 656 41.90 12.22 -7.91
C ASP A 656 40.52 12.47 -8.54
N GLN A 657 40.16 13.72 -8.82
CA GLN A 657 38.92 14.06 -9.53
C GLN A 657 39.12 14.04 -11.06
N PRO A 658 38.07 13.71 -11.84
CA PRO A 658 38.11 13.79 -13.29
C PRO A 658 38.39 15.22 -13.76
N ARG A 659 39.24 15.38 -14.76
CA ARG A 659 39.68 16.70 -15.22
C ARG A 659 39.93 16.74 -16.72
N LEU A 660 39.40 17.78 -17.35
CA LEU A 660 39.67 18.21 -18.71
C LEU A 660 40.73 19.31 -18.65
N THR A 661 41.84 19.16 -19.37
CA THR A 661 42.93 20.14 -19.39
C THR A 661 43.37 20.44 -20.82
N ARG A 662 43.54 21.72 -21.14
CA ARG A 662 44.11 22.14 -22.42
C ARG A 662 45.56 21.65 -22.53
N VAL A 663 45.90 20.99 -23.64
CA VAL A 663 47.28 20.57 -23.91
C VAL A 663 48.10 21.78 -24.37
N THR A 664 48.97 22.30 -23.50
CA THR A 664 49.88 23.43 -23.79
C THR A 664 51.18 22.96 -24.44
N GLY A 665 51.72 23.70 -25.41
CA GLY A 665 53.00 23.38 -26.07
C GLY A 665 52.89 22.60 -27.39
N ALA A 666 51.68 22.37 -27.88
CA ALA A 666 51.48 21.92 -29.25
C ALA A 666 51.98 23.00 -30.22
N ASN A 667 52.80 22.59 -31.20
CA ASN A 667 53.25 23.46 -32.28
C ASN A 667 52.03 24.20 -32.88
N LYS A 668 52.19 25.44 -33.40
CA LYS A 668 51.09 26.20 -34.03
C LYS A 668 50.38 25.44 -35.20
N ASN A 669 50.94 24.30 -35.60
CA ASN A 669 50.46 23.41 -36.65
C ASN A 669 49.61 22.22 -36.14
N PHE A 670 49.30 22.13 -34.84
CA PHE A 670 48.43 21.07 -34.29
C PHE A 670 47.03 21.60 -33.93
N PRO A 671 45.97 20.79 -34.09
CA PRO A 671 44.62 21.18 -33.73
C PRO A 671 44.49 21.42 -32.22
N PRO A 672 43.61 22.35 -31.79
CA PRO A 672 43.27 22.52 -30.38
C PRO A 672 42.92 21.18 -29.73
N THR A 673 43.61 20.82 -28.64
CA THR A 673 43.50 19.50 -28.00
C THR A 673 43.24 19.62 -26.50
N VAL A 674 42.33 18.79 -26.00
CA VAL A 674 42.01 18.64 -24.57
C VAL A 674 42.35 17.23 -24.10
N GLU A 675 43.13 17.14 -23.04
CA GLU A 675 43.38 15.90 -22.31
C GLU A 675 42.22 15.66 -21.32
N CYS A 676 41.58 14.51 -21.43
CA CYS A 676 40.46 14.05 -20.63
C CYS A 676 40.94 12.93 -19.70
N ARG A 677 41.17 13.26 -18.43
CA ARG A 677 41.71 12.33 -17.43
C ARG A 677 40.63 11.93 -16.42
N HIS A 678 40.38 10.63 -16.29
CA HIS A 678 39.51 10.05 -15.26
C HIS A 678 40.25 8.94 -14.49
N PRO A 679 40.06 8.77 -13.18
CA PRO A 679 40.79 7.75 -12.39
C PRO A 679 40.54 6.29 -12.79
N GLU A 680 39.38 6.04 -13.40
CA GLU A 680 38.91 4.70 -13.79
C GLU A 680 38.96 4.45 -15.29
N LEU A 681 39.28 5.45 -16.12
CA LEU A 681 39.35 5.30 -17.58
C LEU A 681 40.78 5.51 -18.09
N PRO A 682 41.12 4.95 -19.26
CA PRO A 682 42.25 5.44 -20.05
C PRO A 682 42.14 6.95 -20.28
N THR A 683 43.28 7.63 -20.39
CA THR A 683 43.29 9.04 -20.81
C THR A 683 42.80 9.13 -22.26
N VAL A 684 41.83 10.00 -22.51
CA VAL A 684 41.32 10.32 -23.84
C VAL A 684 41.74 11.74 -24.22
N PHE A 685 42.07 11.97 -25.48
CA PHE A 685 42.40 13.27 -26.06
C PHE A 685 41.30 13.64 -27.04
N ALA A 686 40.65 14.77 -26.81
CA ALA A 686 39.68 15.36 -27.73
C ALA A 686 40.39 16.42 -28.58
N GLN A 687 40.51 16.15 -29.87
CA GLN A 687 41.13 17.06 -30.85
C GLN A 687 40.03 17.71 -31.69
N PHE A 688 39.95 19.03 -31.65
CA PHE A 688 38.94 19.81 -32.35
C PHE A 688 39.52 20.32 -33.67
N SER A 689 38.89 19.97 -34.79
CA SER A 689 39.26 20.47 -36.12
C SER A 689 38.02 20.96 -36.87
N ASN A 690 38.22 21.93 -37.76
CA ASN A 690 37.19 22.30 -38.74
C ASN A 690 37.86 22.77 -40.04
N GLU A 691 37.05 22.89 -41.09
CA GLU A 691 37.43 23.46 -42.38
C GLU A 691 37.56 25.00 -42.33
N PHE A 692 36.95 25.63 -41.32
CA PHE A 692 36.71 27.08 -41.26
C PHE A 692 37.02 27.67 -39.88
N MET A 693 38.16 27.35 -39.24
CA MET A 693 38.53 28.01 -37.99
C MET A 693 38.79 29.46 -38.39
N ALA A 694 37.76 30.29 -38.27
CA ALA A 694 37.95 31.72 -38.20
C ALA A 694 38.96 31.92 -37.08
N ALA A 695 40.04 32.64 -37.38
CA ALA A 695 41.09 32.96 -36.42
C ALA A 695 40.56 33.72 -35.18
N ASP A 696 39.28 34.11 -35.20
CA ASP A 696 38.65 35.11 -34.33
C ASP A 696 37.55 34.56 -33.40
N GLY A 697 37.31 33.24 -33.34
CA GLY A 697 36.35 32.63 -32.41
C GLY A 697 36.85 32.54 -30.94
N PRO A 698 35.98 32.33 -29.93
CA PRO A 698 36.38 32.30 -28.52
C PRO A 698 37.25 31.07 -28.14
N GLY A 699 37.45 30.13 -29.07
CA GLY A 699 38.28 28.94 -28.89
C GLY A 699 37.60 27.88 -28.04
N ILE A 700 38.41 27.10 -27.29
CA ILE A 700 37.91 26.11 -26.33
C ILE A 700 37.56 26.80 -25.01
N LEU A 701 36.31 26.71 -24.61
CA LEU A 701 35.78 27.19 -23.35
C LEU A 701 35.72 26.06 -22.33
N PHE A 702 36.13 26.33 -21.09
CA PHE A 702 36.06 25.36 -19.98
C PHE A 702 35.04 25.82 -18.95
N THR A 703 34.42 24.86 -18.27
CA THR A 703 33.58 25.04 -17.08
C THR A 703 33.60 23.77 -16.23
N ARG A 704 32.83 23.75 -15.15
CA ARG A 704 32.61 22.56 -14.32
C ARG A 704 31.21 22.00 -14.56
N ASN A 705 31.08 20.68 -14.55
CA ASN A 705 29.78 19.99 -14.49
C ASN A 705 29.27 19.99 -13.04
N GLU A 706 29.07 21.20 -12.48
CA GLU A 706 28.61 21.44 -11.12
C GLU A 706 27.43 22.43 -11.16
N THR A 707 26.63 22.46 -10.10
CA THR A 707 25.47 23.34 -9.98
C THR A 707 25.86 24.79 -10.28
N GLU A 708 25.07 25.47 -11.11
CA GLU A 708 25.28 26.85 -11.61
C GLU A 708 26.48 27.03 -12.58
N GLU A 709 27.39 26.06 -12.68
CA GLU A 709 28.54 26.09 -13.62
C GLU A 709 28.29 25.25 -14.90
N LYS A 710 27.39 24.26 -14.85
CA LYS A 710 27.09 23.34 -15.96
C LYS A 710 26.68 24.04 -17.27
N ASN A 711 25.90 25.13 -17.17
CA ASN A 711 25.49 25.96 -18.31
C ASN A 711 26.33 27.23 -18.50
N ALA A 712 27.48 27.38 -17.85
CA ALA A 712 28.26 28.62 -17.91
C ALA A 712 28.74 28.95 -19.34
N ILE A 713 29.01 27.93 -20.18
CA ILE A 713 29.33 28.10 -21.60
C ILE A 713 28.15 28.70 -22.38
N SER A 714 26.94 28.15 -22.18
CA SER A 714 25.70 28.71 -22.77
C SER A 714 25.51 30.16 -22.36
N ARG A 715 25.59 30.46 -21.05
CA ARG A 715 25.46 31.83 -20.53
C ARG A 715 26.55 32.79 -21.03
N TYR A 716 27.76 32.30 -21.29
CA TYR A 716 28.85 33.08 -21.87
C TYR A 716 28.53 33.51 -23.31
N LEU A 717 27.99 32.60 -24.12
CA LEU A 717 27.62 32.90 -25.51
C LEU A 717 26.36 33.78 -25.60
N THR A 718 25.38 33.56 -24.73
CA THR A 718 24.12 34.34 -24.74
C THR A 718 24.18 35.59 -23.88
N ALA A 719 25.34 35.93 -23.30
CA ALA A 719 25.51 37.03 -22.34
C ALA A 719 25.03 38.40 -22.83
N ALA A 720 25.10 38.68 -24.15
CA ALA A 720 24.56 39.90 -24.73
C ALA A 720 23.05 40.08 -24.48
N ARG A 721 22.35 38.98 -24.15
CA ARG A 721 20.92 38.92 -23.82
C ARG A 721 20.65 38.72 -22.32
N ALA A 722 21.68 38.51 -21.49
CA ALA A 722 21.54 38.25 -20.06
C ALA A 722 21.75 39.53 -19.22
N GLN A 723 20.89 39.76 -18.23
CA GLN A 723 21.05 40.85 -17.25
C GLN A 723 22.22 40.51 -16.30
N GLY A 724 23.46 40.84 -16.67
CA GLY A 724 24.64 40.61 -15.81
C GLY A 724 26.00 40.46 -16.51
N GLY A 725 26.04 40.42 -17.85
CA GLY A 725 27.28 40.20 -18.60
C GLY A 725 27.77 38.74 -18.56
N PRO A 726 28.84 38.40 -19.31
CA PRO A 726 29.29 37.01 -19.44
C PRO A 726 29.92 36.50 -18.14
N PRO A 727 29.62 35.25 -17.71
CA PRO A 727 30.31 34.64 -16.57
C PRO A 727 31.81 34.48 -16.87
N ARG A 728 32.62 34.53 -15.80
CA ARG A 728 34.06 34.26 -15.91
C ARG A 728 34.30 32.76 -16.03
N LEU A 729 34.76 32.32 -17.19
CA LEU A 729 35.11 30.93 -17.44
C LEU A 729 36.58 30.62 -17.08
N PRO A 730 36.89 29.43 -16.57
CA PRO A 730 38.26 28.91 -16.49
C PRO A 730 38.97 28.95 -17.84
N ARG A 731 40.28 29.22 -17.83
CA ARG A 731 41.05 29.39 -19.07
C ARG A 731 41.50 28.07 -19.70
N ASP A 732 41.96 27.12 -18.88
CA ASP A 732 42.72 25.97 -19.37
C ASP A 732 42.32 24.62 -18.76
N ALA A 733 41.34 24.60 -17.82
CA ALA A 733 40.90 23.36 -17.20
C ALA A 733 39.48 23.43 -16.62
N GLY A 734 38.81 22.27 -16.55
CA GLY A 734 37.48 22.10 -15.98
C GLY A 734 37.05 20.63 -15.95
N SER A 735 35.76 20.38 -15.80
CA SER A 735 35.16 19.04 -15.96
C SER A 735 34.12 18.98 -17.09
N LYS A 736 33.85 20.11 -17.74
CA LYS A 736 33.11 20.27 -19.00
C LYS A 736 33.86 21.26 -19.90
N CYS A 737 33.96 21.00 -21.20
CA CYS A 737 34.51 21.95 -22.15
C CYS A 737 33.84 21.83 -23.52
N SER A 738 33.86 22.93 -24.28
CA SER A 738 33.38 22.94 -25.66
C SER A 738 34.23 23.87 -26.52
N SER A 739 34.49 23.48 -27.77
CA SER A 739 34.99 24.42 -28.78
C SER A 739 33.81 25.07 -29.51
N VAL A 740 33.89 26.38 -29.73
CA VAL A 740 32.83 27.12 -30.41
C VAL A 740 33.21 27.35 -31.87
N HIS A 741 32.41 26.79 -32.78
CA HIS A 741 32.59 26.96 -34.23
C HIS A 741 31.43 27.77 -34.80
N GLN A 742 31.72 29.00 -35.25
CA GLN A 742 30.73 29.85 -35.90
C GLN A 742 30.71 29.57 -37.41
N LEU A 743 29.57 29.10 -37.92
CA LEU A 743 29.34 28.76 -39.32
C LEU A 743 28.35 29.77 -39.91
N THR A 744 28.83 30.69 -40.74
CA THR A 744 27.98 31.61 -41.53
C THR A 744 27.92 31.08 -42.95
N LEU A 745 26.75 30.63 -43.38
CA LEU A 745 26.57 29.88 -44.63
C LEU A 745 25.50 30.53 -45.51
N ALA A 746 25.82 30.68 -46.79
CA ALA A 746 24.86 31.08 -47.82
C ALA A 746 23.72 30.03 -47.96
N PRO A 747 22.58 30.40 -48.57
CA PRO A 747 21.49 29.47 -48.87
C PRO A 747 21.98 28.18 -49.56
N GLY A 748 21.60 27.02 -49.03
CA GLY A 748 21.96 25.71 -49.56
C GLY A 748 23.40 25.26 -49.29
N ALA A 749 24.29 26.13 -48.78
CA ALA A 749 25.65 25.77 -48.42
C ALA A 749 25.70 24.89 -47.16
N ALA A 750 26.73 24.05 -47.07
CA ALA A 750 26.97 23.17 -45.93
C ALA A 750 28.42 23.26 -45.46
N ALA A 751 28.65 23.03 -44.16
CA ALA A 751 29.98 22.96 -43.58
C ALA A 751 30.05 21.90 -42.47
N SER A 752 31.25 21.36 -42.26
CA SER A 752 31.49 20.30 -41.28
C SER A 752 32.45 20.71 -40.16
N VAL A 753 32.16 20.19 -38.96
CA VAL A 753 33.02 20.27 -37.77
C VAL A 753 33.40 18.85 -37.37
N CYS A 754 34.66 18.64 -37.03
CA CYS A 754 35.22 17.31 -36.72
C CYS A 754 35.88 17.31 -35.35
N VAL A 755 35.61 16.25 -34.57
CA VAL A 755 36.31 15.97 -33.32
C VAL A 755 36.85 14.56 -33.34
N ARG A 756 38.13 14.39 -33.04
CA ARG A 756 38.75 13.06 -32.86
C ARG A 756 38.90 12.79 -31.37
N LEU A 757 38.32 11.70 -30.91
CA LEU A 757 38.52 11.13 -29.57
C LEU A 757 39.54 9.99 -29.69
N SER A 758 40.69 10.14 -29.04
CA SER A 758 41.80 9.18 -29.13
C SER A 758 42.39 8.87 -27.76
N ASN A 759 42.87 7.65 -27.54
CA ASN A 759 43.67 7.33 -26.36
C ASN A 759 45.16 7.71 -26.50
N ARG A 760 45.54 8.41 -27.58
CA ARG A 760 46.94 8.76 -27.89
C ARG A 760 47.13 10.29 -27.93
N PRO A 761 48.17 10.83 -27.28
CA PRO A 761 48.44 12.27 -27.24
C PRO A 761 48.94 12.86 -28.58
N GLN A 762 49.46 12.03 -29.47
CA GLN A 762 50.22 12.45 -30.67
C GLN A 762 49.68 11.86 -31.99
N SER A 763 48.37 11.84 -32.18
CA SER A 763 47.85 11.76 -33.55
C SER A 763 48.21 13.05 -34.29
N ARG A 764 48.95 12.94 -35.41
CA ARG A 764 49.03 14.04 -36.39
C ARG A 764 47.60 14.50 -36.72
N PRO A 765 47.38 15.80 -37.04
CA PRO A 765 46.08 16.23 -37.57
C PRO A 765 45.69 15.26 -38.67
N VAL A 766 44.52 14.63 -38.53
CA VAL A 766 43.95 13.82 -39.60
C VAL A 766 43.52 14.82 -40.65
N PRO A 767 44.09 14.81 -41.87
CA PRO A 767 43.53 15.58 -42.96
C PRO A 767 42.04 15.20 -43.08
N LEU A 768 41.16 16.17 -43.26
CA LEU A 768 39.71 15.92 -43.41
C LEU A 768 39.40 14.85 -44.47
N LEU A 769 40.25 14.72 -45.49
CA LEU A 769 40.19 13.65 -46.47
C LEU A 769 40.22 12.24 -45.83
N VAL A 770 41.12 12.00 -44.87
CA VAL A 770 41.25 10.71 -44.18
C VAL A 770 40.06 10.49 -43.23
N THR A 771 39.54 11.55 -42.61
CA THR A 771 38.28 11.48 -41.85
C THR A 771 37.11 11.08 -42.75
N ASN A 772 36.96 11.71 -43.91
CA ASN A 772 35.88 11.43 -44.85
C ASN A 772 36.00 10.02 -45.44
N GLU A 773 37.22 9.55 -45.73
CA GLU A 773 37.47 8.18 -46.16
C GLU A 773 37.08 7.16 -45.07
N LEU A 774 37.44 7.40 -43.81
CA LEU A 774 37.03 6.53 -42.69
C LEU A 774 35.50 6.49 -42.54
N VAL A 775 34.85 7.65 -42.53
CA VAL A 775 33.39 7.77 -42.42
C VAL A 775 32.70 7.04 -43.57
N ALA A 776 33.15 7.24 -44.82
CA ALA A 776 32.59 6.57 -45.99
C ALA A 776 32.82 5.05 -45.95
N ARG A 777 34.01 4.61 -45.53
CA ARG A 777 34.35 3.19 -45.36
C ARG A 777 33.43 2.53 -44.34
N GLN A 778 33.27 3.13 -43.16
CA GLN A 778 32.43 2.57 -42.11
C GLN A 778 30.95 2.60 -42.49
N ARG A 779 30.46 3.68 -43.11
CA ARG A 779 29.10 3.73 -43.67
C ARG A 779 28.83 2.59 -44.63
N THR A 780 29.71 2.40 -45.62
CA THR A 780 29.58 1.33 -46.63
C THR A 780 29.56 -0.05 -45.97
N LYS A 781 30.42 -0.27 -44.97
CA LYS A 781 30.46 -1.52 -44.19
C LYS A 781 29.14 -1.77 -43.45
N THR A 782 28.55 -0.74 -42.84
CA THR A 782 27.27 -0.85 -42.13
C THR A 782 26.09 -1.04 -43.08
N GLU A 783 26.06 -0.36 -44.22
CA GLU A 783 25.06 -0.59 -45.27
C GLU A 783 25.12 -2.03 -45.79
N ALA A 784 26.33 -2.56 -46.03
CA ALA A 784 26.53 -3.95 -46.42
C ALA A 784 26.14 -4.96 -45.32
N PHE A 785 26.23 -4.58 -44.05
CA PHE A 785 25.71 -5.38 -42.93
C PHE A 785 24.18 -5.46 -43.00
N TYR A 786 23.47 -4.34 -43.14
CA TYR A 786 22.01 -4.35 -43.22
C TYR A 786 21.48 -5.06 -44.47
N ALA A 787 22.19 -4.95 -45.61
CA ALA A 787 21.84 -5.73 -46.79
C ALA A 787 21.78 -7.24 -46.48
N LYS A 788 22.77 -7.75 -45.72
CA LYS A 788 22.78 -9.16 -45.30
C LYS A 788 21.69 -9.51 -44.29
N VAL A 789 21.38 -8.61 -43.36
CA VAL A 789 20.28 -8.81 -42.40
C VAL A 789 18.96 -8.94 -43.14
N LEU A 790 18.68 -8.04 -44.08
CA LEU A 790 17.45 -8.08 -44.89
C LEU A 790 17.38 -9.33 -45.77
N ASP A 791 18.50 -9.76 -46.36
CA ASP A 791 18.57 -11.00 -47.14
C ASP A 791 18.31 -12.25 -46.28
N TRP A 792 18.66 -12.22 -44.98
CA TRP A 792 18.49 -13.33 -44.05
C TRP A 792 17.05 -13.48 -43.54
N LEU A 793 16.24 -12.41 -43.59
CA LEU A 793 14.81 -12.49 -43.25
C LEU A 793 14.10 -13.50 -44.19
N PRO A 794 13.04 -14.18 -43.73
CA PRO A 794 12.35 -15.16 -44.58
C PRO A 794 11.75 -14.47 -45.83
N GLU A 795 11.74 -15.16 -46.96
CA GLU A 795 11.35 -14.60 -48.27
C GLU A 795 9.94 -13.98 -48.27
N SER A 796 9.01 -14.51 -47.47
CA SER A 796 7.68 -13.95 -47.26
C SER A 796 7.65 -12.57 -46.59
N TYR A 797 8.75 -12.18 -45.95
CA TYR A 797 8.94 -10.92 -45.22
C TYR A 797 9.98 -10.00 -45.86
N HIS A 798 10.54 -10.35 -47.03
CA HIS A 798 11.54 -9.53 -47.71
C HIS A 798 10.96 -8.14 -48.02
N PRO A 799 11.41 -7.09 -47.32
CA PRO A 799 10.90 -5.77 -47.59
C PRO A 799 11.58 -5.23 -48.86
N SER A 800 10.83 -4.58 -49.74
CA SER A 800 11.37 -3.96 -50.96
C SER A 800 11.06 -2.47 -51.01
N GLY A 801 11.90 -1.70 -51.71
CA GLY A 801 11.76 -0.24 -51.80
C GLY A 801 11.77 0.42 -50.42
N ASP A 802 10.76 1.25 -50.15
CA ASP A 802 10.66 2.04 -48.92
C ASP A 802 10.57 1.18 -47.65
N LEU A 803 9.98 -0.03 -47.73
CA LEU A 803 9.90 -0.92 -46.57
C LEU A 803 11.28 -1.38 -46.10
N ALA A 804 12.22 -1.62 -47.03
CA ALA A 804 13.58 -2.03 -46.66
C ALA A 804 14.30 -0.93 -45.88
N GLU A 805 14.07 0.31 -46.30
CA GLU A 805 14.58 1.49 -45.63
C GLU A 805 13.94 1.68 -44.24
N ILE A 806 12.62 1.50 -44.12
CA ILE A 806 11.93 1.55 -42.83
C ILE A 806 12.48 0.50 -41.86
N CYS A 807 12.66 -0.74 -42.31
CA CYS A 807 13.27 -1.80 -41.49
C CYS A 807 14.68 -1.40 -41.02
N ARG A 808 15.51 -0.88 -41.91
CA ARG A 808 16.87 -0.41 -41.60
C ARG A 808 16.86 0.72 -40.56
N LEU A 809 15.95 1.68 -40.71
CA LEU A 809 15.77 2.78 -39.76
C LEU A 809 15.29 2.28 -38.40
N ALA A 810 14.34 1.34 -38.37
CA ALA A 810 13.82 0.76 -37.13
C ALA A 810 14.90 0.01 -36.34
N TYR A 811 15.66 -0.88 -36.98
CA TYR A 811 16.80 -1.55 -36.33
C TYR A 811 17.87 -0.57 -35.87
N SER A 812 18.16 0.46 -36.69
CA SER A 812 19.11 1.51 -36.31
C SER A 812 18.62 2.29 -35.08
N GLY A 813 17.32 2.59 -35.02
CA GLY A 813 16.67 3.23 -33.87
C GLY A 813 16.83 2.39 -32.62
N LEU A 814 16.58 1.07 -32.69
CA LEU A 814 16.76 0.15 -31.56
C LEU A 814 18.20 0.14 -31.02
N LEU A 815 19.20 0.22 -31.91
CA LEU A 815 20.61 0.32 -31.51
C LEU A 815 20.98 1.70 -30.94
N TRP A 816 20.35 2.78 -31.44
CA TRP A 816 20.48 4.12 -30.87
C TRP A 816 19.79 4.24 -29.50
N SER A 817 18.75 3.44 -29.27
CA SER A 817 17.99 3.35 -28.01
C SER A 817 18.72 2.59 -26.88
N LYS A 818 19.94 2.09 -27.11
CA LYS A 818 20.79 1.59 -26.03
C LYS A 818 21.20 2.73 -25.10
N GLN A 819 20.96 2.60 -23.80
CA GLN A 819 21.21 3.64 -22.81
C GLN A 819 21.91 3.08 -21.57
N TYR A 820 22.89 3.80 -21.04
CA TYR A 820 23.40 3.53 -19.69
C TYR A 820 22.33 3.90 -18.67
N TYR A 821 21.87 2.92 -17.90
CA TYR A 821 20.82 3.12 -16.91
C TYR A 821 21.32 2.76 -15.52
N GLU A 822 21.51 3.78 -14.69
CA GLU A 822 21.85 3.60 -13.28
C GLU A 822 20.60 3.79 -12.41
N TYR A 823 20.29 2.82 -11.55
CA TYR A 823 19.29 2.96 -10.50
C TYR A 823 19.57 1.99 -9.36
N ARG A 824 19.86 2.55 -8.19
CA ARG A 824 20.22 1.82 -6.97
C ARG A 824 19.37 2.37 -5.83
N PRO A 825 18.24 1.73 -5.46
CA PRO A 825 17.33 2.29 -4.46
C PRO A 825 18.04 2.65 -3.15
N THR A 826 18.92 1.78 -2.65
CA THR A 826 19.68 2.04 -1.41
C THR A 826 20.63 3.23 -1.50
N ARG A 827 21.22 3.50 -2.68
CA ARG A 827 22.04 4.70 -2.92
C ARG A 827 21.15 5.94 -2.99
N TYR A 828 20.06 5.86 -3.75
CA TYR A 828 19.09 6.94 -3.92
C TYR A 828 18.52 7.42 -2.57
N LEU A 829 18.16 6.49 -1.68
CA LEU A 829 17.71 6.82 -0.32
C LEU A 829 18.75 7.60 0.50
N LYS A 830 20.03 7.20 0.42
CA LYS A 830 21.13 7.93 1.08
C LYS A 830 21.32 9.33 0.49
N CYS A 831 21.20 9.47 -0.83
CA CYS A 831 21.28 10.76 -1.50
C CYS A 831 20.17 11.71 -1.03
N ARG A 832 18.92 11.23 -0.87
CA ARG A 832 17.82 12.03 -0.31
C ARG A 832 18.12 12.48 1.13
N GLU A 833 18.58 11.57 1.98
CA GLU A 833 18.95 11.91 3.37
C GLU A 833 20.08 12.97 3.40
N ALA A 834 21.11 12.80 2.57
CA ALA A 834 22.24 13.73 2.46
C ALA A 834 21.84 15.11 1.93
N ALA A 835 20.82 15.18 1.06
CA ALA A 835 20.23 16.42 0.57
C ALA A 835 19.41 17.18 1.64
N GLY A 836 19.36 16.68 2.88
CA GLY A 836 18.59 17.30 3.96
C GLY A 836 17.10 16.97 3.90
N ILE A 837 16.70 16.09 2.98
CA ILE A 837 15.35 15.53 2.88
C ILE A 837 15.30 14.38 3.89
N ARG A 838 15.30 14.74 5.17
CA ARG A 838 14.94 13.80 6.23
C ARG A 838 13.45 13.51 6.11
N ASN A 839 13.03 12.30 6.52
CA ASN A 839 11.63 11.91 6.73
C ASN A 839 10.95 12.83 7.77
N ALA A 840 10.79 14.10 7.43
CA ALA A 840 10.05 15.10 8.14
C ALA A 840 8.74 15.22 7.37
N PHE A 841 7.80 14.31 7.64
CA PHE A 841 6.37 14.59 7.78
C PHE A 841 5.61 13.27 8.02
N SER A 842 4.88 13.25 9.13
CA SER A 842 3.79 12.31 9.46
C SER A 842 2.53 12.59 8.63
N LEU A 843 2.71 12.83 7.34
CA LEU A 843 1.64 12.95 6.34
C LEU A 843 2.00 11.94 5.25
N GLU A 844 1.13 10.99 4.96
CA GLU A 844 1.10 10.45 3.60
C GLU A 844 0.86 11.62 2.64
N PRO A 845 1.49 11.70 1.45
CA PRO A 845 2.28 10.72 0.71
C PRO A 845 3.68 11.25 0.31
N ALA A 846 4.76 10.70 0.86
CA ALA A 846 6.12 10.92 0.35
C ALA A 846 6.65 9.61 -0.25
N SER A 847 6.61 9.56 -1.59
CA SER A 847 7.04 8.50 -2.53
C SER A 847 6.47 7.10 -2.29
N TYR A 848 5.33 6.82 -2.93
CA TYR A 848 4.81 5.48 -3.23
C TYR A 848 5.91 4.47 -3.57
N LEU A 849 6.88 4.88 -4.42
CA LEU A 849 8.03 4.09 -4.82
C LEU A 849 8.94 3.62 -3.66
N ILE A 850 9.20 4.45 -2.65
CA ILE A 850 10.02 4.03 -1.50
C ILE A 850 9.29 2.95 -0.71
N ARG A 851 8.00 3.18 -0.42
CA ARG A 851 7.19 2.16 0.24
C ARG A 851 7.12 0.90 -0.59
N GLN A 852 6.97 0.98 -1.92
CA GLN A 852 6.94 -0.20 -2.77
C GLN A 852 8.25 -0.98 -2.72
N VAL A 853 9.40 -0.33 -2.87
CA VAL A 853 10.71 -1.01 -2.82
C VAL A 853 10.93 -1.70 -1.47
N GLU A 854 10.61 -1.04 -0.35
CA GLU A 854 10.75 -1.61 1.00
C GLU A 854 9.70 -2.71 1.27
N SER A 855 8.43 -2.48 0.93
CA SER A 855 7.33 -3.42 1.18
C SER A 855 7.37 -4.67 0.29
N HIS A 856 7.94 -4.56 -0.91
CA HIS A 856 8.05 -5.67 -1.87
C HIS A 856 9.45 -6.30 -1.88
N GLY A 857 10.37 -5.86 -1.02
CA GLY A 857 11.68 -6.50 -0.82
C GLY A 857 12.67 -6.33 -1.98
N TRP A 858 12.64 -5.20 -2.68
CA TRP A 858 13.51 -4.89 -3.84
C TRP A 858 14.77 -4.08 -3.49
N GLU A 859 15.18 -4.07 -2.22
CA GLU A 859 16.38 -3.35 -1.74
C GLU A 859 17.68 -3.82 -2.41
N HIS A 860 17.70 -5.03 -2.98
CA HIS A 860 18.84 -5.63 -3.67
C HIS A 860 19.02 -5.15 -5.12
N LEU A 861 18.04 -4.43 -5.68
CA LEU A 861 18.09 -3.95 -7.06
C LEU A 861 19.33 -3.05 -7.27
N ASP A 862 20.13 -3.38 -8.29
CA ASP A 862 21.37 -2.65 -8.60
C ASP A 862 21.55 -2.54 -10.10
N ASN A 863 21.05 -1.46 -10.69
CA ASN A 863 21.16 -1.17 -12.11
C ASN A 863 22.34 -0.24 -12.35
N ALA A 864 23.25 -0.59 -13.25
CA ALA A 864 24.37 0.23 -13.67
C ALA A 864 24.98 -0.28 -14.99
N ASP A 865 24.11 -0.63 -15.95
CA ASP A 865 24.47 -1.33 -17.17
C ASP A 865 23.86 -0.63 -18.40
N ILE A 866 24.31 -1.02 -19.59
CA ILE A 866 23.69 -0.58 -20.85
C ILE A 866 22.47 -1.44 -21.10
N LEU A 867 21.32 -0.79 -21.28
CA LEU A 867 20.03 -1.42 -21.48
C LEU A 867 19.39 -0.92 -22.77
N SER A 868 18.60 -1.78 -23.41
CA SER A 868 17.69 -1.35 -24.48
C SER A 868 16.51 -0.61 -23.85
N MET A 869 16.26 0.63 -24.29
CA MET A 869 15.08 1.41 -23.88
C MET A 869 13.97 1.24 -24.93
N PRO A 870 12.67 1.27 -24.54
CA PRO A 870 11.57 1.43 -25.50
C PRO A 870 11.74 2.68 -26.34
N ASP A 871 12.02 3.80 -25.69
CA ASP A 871 12.41 5.07 -26.30
C ASP A 871 13.33 5.84 -25.33
N LYS A 872 14.37 6.50 -25.82
CA LYS A 872 15.34 7.19 -24.93
C LYS A 872 14.89 8.57 -24.44
N TRP A 873 13.79 9.08 -24.98
CA TRP A 873 13.22 10.35 -24.59
C TRP A 873 11.94 10.16 -23.77
N GLU A 874 10.93 9.49 -24.31
CA GLU A 874 9.60 9.33 -23.68
C GLU A 874 9.66 8.32 -22.53
N PHE A 875 10.26 7.16 -22.78
CA PHE A 875 10.44 6.09 -21.80
C PHE A 875 11.93 5.85 -21.49
N PRO A 876 12.67 6.82 -20.90
CA PRO A 876 14.12 6.74 -20.67
C PRO A 876 14.47 5.80 -19.50
N TRP A 877 13.67 4.74 -19.35
CA TRP A 877 13.69 3.67 -18.37
C TRP A 877 13.29 2.36 -19.06
N TYR A 878 13.77 1.24 -18.53
CA TYR A 878 13.47 -0.07 -19.11
C TYR A 878 12.25 -0.68 -18.42
N ALA A 879 11.32 -1.20 -19.22
CA ALA A 879 10.32 -2.15 -18.75
C ALA A 879 10.85 -3.56 -19.04
N SER A 880 10.95 -4.42 -18.01
CA SER A 880 11.45 -5.79 -18.21
C SER A 880 10.58 -6.61 -19.17
N TRP A 881 9.32 -6.22 -19.36
CA TRP A 881 8.42 -6.85 -20.33
C TRP A 881 8.84 -6.49 -21.76
N ASP A 882 9.02 -5.20 -22.04
CA ASP A 882 9.47 -4.69 -23.33
C ASP A 882 10.87 -5.19 -23.69
N THR A 883 11.78 -5.34 -22.71
CA THR A 883 13.08 -5.98 -22.93
C THR A 883 12.94 -7.36 -23.58
N GLY A 884 11.88 -8.11 -23.26
CA GLY A 884 11.59 -9.39 -23.90
C GLY A 884 11.35 -9.27 -25.41
N PHE A 885 10.46 -8.36 -25.83
CA PHE A 885 10.18 -8.13 -27.25
C PHE A 885 11.39 -7.53 -27.97
N GLN A 886 12.03 -6.55 -27.36
CA GLN A 886 13.23 -5.92 -27.90
C GLN A 886 14.36 -6.93 -28.09
N ALA A 887 14.60 -7.83 -27.13
CA ALA A 887 15.64 -8.84 -27.23
C ALA A 887 15.37 -9.85 -28.36
N ALA A 888 14.10 -10.24 -28.57
CA ALA A 888 13.73 -11.12 -29.68
C ALA A 888 14.05 -10.46 -31.04
N VAL A 889 13.72 -9.17 -31.20
CA VAL A 889 14.03 -8.41 -32.43
C VAL A 889 15.52 -8.09 -32.56
N LEU A 890 16.20 -7.77 -31.45
CA LEU A 890 17.64 -7.53 -31.41
C LEU A 890 18.43 -8.76 -31.84
N ALA A 891 17.89 -9.98 -31.72
CA ALA A 891 18.56 -11.19 -32.16
C ALA A 891 18.97 -11.16 -33.64
N ASP A 892 18.21 -10.45 -34.48
CA ASP A 892 18.46 -10.33 -35.92
C ASP A 892 19.71 -9.49 -36.24
N VAL A 893 20.04 -8.53 -35.38
CA VAL A 893 21.10 -7.53 -35.64
C VAL A 893 22.24 -7.59 -34.62
N ASP A 894 21.94 -7.87 -33.36
CA ASP A 894 22.88 -7.92 -32.24
C ASP A 894 22.52 -9.06 -31.26
N PRO A 895 22.71 -10.33 -31.68
CA PRO A 895 22.33 -11.49 -30.87
C PRO A 895 23.07 -11.60 -29.55
N ASP A 896 24.30 -11.09 -29.46
CA ASP A 896 25.07 -11.13 -28.22
C ASP A 896 24.51 -10.13 -27.20
N PHE A 897 24.15 -8.92 -27.64
CA PHE A 897 23.47 -7.97 -26.77
C PHE A 897 22.08 -8.48 -26.35
N ALA A 898 21.31 -9.09 -27.26
CA ALA A 898 20.01 -9.70 -26.94
C ALA A 898 20.12 -10.75 -25.82
N LYS A 899 21.07 -11.69 -25.93
CA LYS A 899 21.35 -12.68 -24.87
C LYS A 899 21.75 -12.00 -23.57
N ALA A 900 22.62 -10.99 -23.63
CA ALA A 900 23.08 -10.25 -22.46
C ALA A 900 21.93 -9.53 -21.74
N GLN A 901 21.00 -8.90 -22.46
CA GLN A 901 19.83 -8.25 -21.87
C GLN A 901 18.95 -9.25 -21.10
N LEU A 902 18.66 -10.42 -21.69
CA LEU A 902 17.85 -11.45 -21.04
C LEU A 902 18.56 -12.07 -19.82
N GLU A 903 19.85 -12.37 -19.94
CA GLU A 903 20.64 -12.86 -18.81
C GLU A 903 20.70 -11.82 -17.68
N LEU A 904 20.81 -10.53 -18.02
CA LEU A 904 20.83 -9.42 -17.08
C LEU A 904 19.50 -9.30 -16.34
N MET A 905 18.37 -9.27 -17.05
CA MET A 905 17.04 -9.20 -16.43
C MET A 905 16.84 -10.34 -15.42
N LEU A 906 17.25 -11.56 -15.78
CA LEU A 906 17.12 -12.74 -14.91
C LEU A 906 18.28 -12.92 -13.91
N SER A 907 19.16 -11.94 -13.77
CA SER A 907 20.24 -11.94 -12.79
C SER A 907 19.74 -11.63 -11.38
N ASP A 908 20.58 -11.88 -10.37
CA ASP A 908 20.32 -11.52 -8.97
C ASP A 908 20.31 -10.00 -8.72
N ARG A 909 20.77 -9.19 -9.68
CA ARG A 909 20.74 -7.72 -9.62
C ARG A 909 19.41 -7.12 -10.12
N TYR A 910 18.69 -7.82 -10.98
CA TYR A 910 17.48 -7.33 -11.67
C TYR A 910 16.23 -8.16 -11.39
N MET A 911 16.36 -9.36 -10.83
CA MET A 911 15.23 -10.22 -10.46
C MET A 911 15.15 -10.40 -8.95
N SER A 912 13.93 -10.45 -8.41
CA SER A 912 13.68 -10.84 -7.01
C SER A 912 14.27 -12.24 -6.69
N PRO A 913 14.80 -12.48 -5.47
CA PRO A 913 15.32 -13.79 -5.06
C PRO A 913 14.32 -14.95 -5.17
N GLU A 914 13.03 -14.65 -5.17
CA GLU A 914 11.97 -15.66 -5.31
C GLU A 914 11.57 -15.95 -6.76
N GLY A 915 12.15 -15.23 -7.72
CA GLY A 915 11.60 -15.00 -9.06
C GLY A 915 10.55 -13.88 -9.01
N GLN A 916 10.47 -13.00 -10.02
CA GLN A 916 9.40 -11.98 -10.16
C GLN A 916 9.50 -11.19 -11.48
N ASN A 917 10.05 -11.77 -12.55
CA ASN A 917 10.15 -11.07 -13.83
C ASN A 917 9.02 -11.48 -14.78
N PRO A 918 8.66 -10.62 -15.74
CA PRO A 918 7.73 -10.94 -16.82
C PRO A 918 7.89 -12.34 -17.45
N PRO A 919 6.79 -13.11 -17.62
CA PRO A 919 6.82 -14.43 -18.24
C PRO A 919 7.25 -14.39 -19.71
N VAL A 920 7.08 -13.26 -20.39
CA VAL A 920 7.52 -13.06 -21.78
C VAL A 920 9.01 -13.33 -22.00
N LEU A 921 9.85 -13.17 -20.96
CA LEU A 921 11.28 -13.45 -21.05
C LEU A 921 11.59 -14.91 -21.43
N ALA A 922 10.69 -15.86 -21.13
CA ALA A 922 10.88 -17.26 -21.53
C ALA A 922 10.67 -17.46 -23.03
N TRP A 923 9.64 -16.83 -23.59
CA TRP A 923 9.40 -16.79 -25.04
C TRP A 923 10.59 -16.13 -25.75
N SER A 924 10.97 -14.93 -25.30
CA SER A 924 12.10 -14.19 -25.87
C SER A 924 13.42 -14.98 -25.82
N ALA A 925 13.73 -15.62 -24.70
CA ALA A 925 14.91 -16.48 -24.58
C ALA A 925 14.89 -17.65 -25.57
N TYR A 926 13.72 -18.22 -25.83
CA TYR A 926 13.57 -19.26 -26.83
C TYR A 926 13.73 -18.71 -28.26
N GLU A 927 13.15 -17.56 -28.60
CA GLU A 927 13.32 -16.94 -29.92
C GLU A 927 14.78 -16.57 -30.20
N VAL A 928 15.47 -15.97 -29.23
CA VAL A 928 16.90 -15.68 -29.32
C VAL A 928 17.71 -16.97 -29.49
N PHE A 929 17.37 -18.03 -28.75
CA PHE A 929 18.02 -19.33 -28.91
C PHE A 929 17.75 -19.95 -30.30
N LYS A 930 16.52 -19.88 -30.80
CA LYS A 930 16.10 -20.41 -32.10
C LYS A 930 16.82 -19.70 -33.24
N SER A 931 16.94 -18.37 -33.16
CA SER A 931 17.69 -17.55 -34.13
C SER A 931 19.18 -17.87 -34.12
N THR A 932 19.77 -18.10 -32.94
CA THR A 932 21.24 -18.20 -32.80
C THR A 932 21.81 -19.61 -32.73
N GLY A 933 21.02 -20.61 -32.34
CA GLY A 933 21.45 -21.98 -32.08
C GLY A 933 22.40 -22.15 -30.88
N ASP A 934 22.53 -21.14 -30.01
CA ASP A 934 23.52 -21.12 -28.92
C ASP A 934 23.10 -22.01 -27.73
N LEU A 935 23.60 -23.25 -27.74
CA LEU A 935 23.34 -24.23 -26.68
C LEU A 935 23.90 -23.81 -25.30
N ASP A 936 24.96 -23.02 -25.25
CA ASP A 936 25.54 -22.57 -23.98
C ASP A 936 24.67 -21.48 -23.35
N PHE A 937 24.11 -20.58 -24.15
CA PHE A 937 23.09 -19.64 -23.71
C PHE A 937 21.87 -20.37 -23.13
N ALA A 938 21.32 -21.36 -23.83
CA ALA A 938 20.19 -22.16 -23.34
C ALA A 938 20.48 -22.80 -21.97
N ARG A 939 21.69 -23.35 -21.79
CA ARG A 939 22.13 -23.94 -20.50
C ARG A 939 22.25 -22.91 -19.37
N ARG A 940 22.67 -21.67 -19.67
CA ARG A 940 22.83 -20.60 -18.67
C ARG A 940 21.50 -19.98 -18.26
N ILE A 941 20.60 -19.74 -19.22
CA ILE A 941 19.34 -19.03 -18.97
C ILE A 941 18.24 -19.92 -18.38
N TYR A 942 18.18 -21.19 -18.79
CA TYR A 942 17.14 -22.13 -18.36
C TYR A 942 16.96 -22.23 -16.84
N PRO A 943 18.01 -22.41 -16.01
CA PRO A 943 17.83 -22.49 -14.56
C PRO A 943 17.23 -21.23 -13.94
N ARG A 944 17.49 -20.05 -14.51
CA ARG A 944 16.96 -18.77 -14.05
C ARG A 944 15.48 -18.63 -14.43
N LEU A 945 15.11 -19.03 -15.64
CA LEU A 945 13.71 -19.09 -16.09
C LEU A 945 12.89 -20.08 -15.25
N LYS A 946 13.46 -21.24 -14.90
CA LYS A 946 12.80 -22.21 -14.01
C LYS A 946 12.48 -21.63 -12.63
N LEU A 947 13.39 -20.83 -12.06
CA LEU A 947 13.13 -20.10 -10.81
C LEU A 947 11.98 -19.10 -10.99
N ASN A 948 12.02 -18.31 -12.08
CA ASN A 948 10.99 -17.33 -12.39
C ASN A 948 9.60 -17.97 -12.57
N PHE A 949 9.52 -19.08 -13.30
CA PHE A 949 8.29 -19.85 -13.48
C PHE A 949 7.68 -20.33 -12.15
N ALA A 950 8.52 -20.77 -11.21
CA ALA A 950 8.05 -21.21 -9.91
C ALA A 950 7.35 -20.09 -9.13
N TRP A 951 7.76 -18.82 -9.29
CA TRP A 951 7.07 -17.68 -8.71
C TRP A 951 5.68 -17.47 -9.33
N TRP A 952 5.59 -17.46 -10.67
CA TRP A 952 4.33 -17.29 -11.39
C TRP A 952 3.32 -18.40 -11.09
N LEU A 953 3.77 -19.64 -10.90
CA LEU A 953 2.90 -20.73 -10.45
C LEU A 953 2.29 -20.49 -9.06
N ARG A 954 3.05 -19.93 -8.12
CA ARG A 954 2.58 -19.62 -6.76
C ARG A 954 1.63 -18.42 -6.76
N HIS A 955 1.86 -17.47 -7.66
CA HIS A 955 1.17 -16.18 -7.72
C HIS A 955 0.20 -16.04 -8.90
N ARG A 956 -0.21 -17.15 -9.53
CA ARG A 956 -1.23 -17.21 -10.60
C ARG A 956 -2.59 -16.57 -10.29
N ARG A 957 -2.84 -16.18 -9.04
CA ARG A 957 -4.02 -15.39 -8.60
C ARG A 957 -3.76 -13.88 -8.62
N VAL A 958 -2.49 -13.47 -8.63
CA VAL A 958 -1.96 -12.09 -8.65
C VAL A 958 -1.38 -11.75 -10.03
N ALA A 959 -1.30 -12.72 -10.95
CA ALA A 959 -0.92 -12.55 -12.35
C ALA A 959 -1.87 -11.63 -13.15
N SER A 960 -2.83 -11.02 -12.47
CA SER A 960 -3.80 -10.07 -12.97
C SER A 960 -3.27 -8.64 -13.15
N GLN A 961 -1.96 -8.48 -13.30
CA GLN A 961 -1.25 -7.19 -13.36
C GLN A 961 -0.44 -7.02 -14.65
N CYS A 962 -0.52 -7.97 -15.60
CA CYS A 962 0.21 -7.89 -16.87
C CYS A 962 -0.75 -7.73 -18.04
N SER A 963 -1.65 -6.74 -17.97
CA SER A 963 -2.32 -6.17 -19.14
C SER A 963 -1.64 -4.83 -19.48
N ALA A 964 -1.65 -4.46 -20.76
CA ALA A 964 -0.81 -3.45 -21.43
C ALA A 964 -0.91 -1.97 -20.96
N ASP A 965 -1.43 -1.70 -19.78
CA ASP A 965 -1.47 -0.36 -19.17
C ASP A 965 -0.60 -0.35 -17.92
N ASP A 966 0.68 0.01 -18.07
CA ASP A 966 1.54 0.43 -16.95
C ASP A 966 1.15 1.85 -16.47
N SER A 967 -0.13 2.03 -16.15
CA SER A 967 -0.66 3.17 -15.40
C SER A 967 -1.34 2.65 -14.12
N GLU A 968 -0.71 2.91 -12.98
CA GLU A 968 -1.29 2.81 -11.63
C GLU A 968 -1.80 1.43 -11.20
N SER A 969 -0.89 0.54 -10.78
CA SER A 969 -1.24 -0.67 -10.03
C SER A 969 -1.61 -0.40 -8.56
N ASP A 970 -2.59 0.48 -8.34
CA ASP A 970 -3.43 0.49 -7.12
C ASP A 970 -4.72 -0.35 -7.29
N ALA A 971 -4.97 -0.91 -8.50
CA ALA A 971 -6.24 -1.56 -8.84
C ALA A 971 -6.49 -2.97 -8.27
N VAL A 972 -5.51 -3.65 -7.63
CA VAL A 972 -5.79 -4.94 -6.95
C VAL A 972 -6.44 -4.72 -5.56
N SER A 973 -6.41 -3.48 -5.05
CA SER A 973 -7.10 -3.12 -3.81
C SER A 973 -8.63 -2.99 -3.95
N GLN A 974 -9.17 -3.13 -5.17
CA GLN A 974 -10.60 -2.85 -5.46
C GLN A 974 -11.45 -4.07 -5.79
N VAL A 975 -10.93 -5.31 -5.76
CA VAL A 975 -11.80 -6.49 -5.89
C VAL A 975 -12.41 -6.78 -4.51
N PRO A 976 -13.74 -6.66 -4.33
CA PRO A 976 -14.37 -6.93 -3.05
C PRO A 976 -14.06 -8.36 -2.55
N ASP A 977 -14.04 -8.58 -1.23
CA ASP A 977 -13.75 -9.90 -0.64
C ASP A 977 -14.68 -11.03 -1.11
N ASN A 978 -15.88 -10.67 -1.63
CA ASN A 978 -16.84 -11.59 -2.21
C ASN A 978 -16.63 -11.86 -3.72
N CYS A 979 -15.58 -11.31 -4.35
CA CYS A 979 -15.31 -11.45 -5.77
C CYS A 979 -13.89 -12.01 -6.03
N ARG A 980 -13.70 -12.70 -7.16
CA ARG A 980 -12.40 -13.15 -7.66
C ARG A 980 -12.36 -13.04 -9.17
N ILE A 981 -11.25 -12.55 -9.72
CA ILE A 981 -11.04 -12.47 -11.17
C ILE A 981 -9.94 -13.46 -11.57
N TYR A 982 -10.16 -14.16 -12.67
CA TYR A 982 -9.19 -15.03 -13.32
C TYR A 982 -9.04 -14.53 -14.76
N GLN A 983 -7.81 -14.22 -15.18
CA GLN A 983 -7.57 -13.69 -16.50
C GLN A 983 -7.01 -14.73 -17.46
N ALA A 984 -7.50 -14.71 -18.70
CA ALA A 984 -7.15 -15.69 -19.72
C ALA A 984 -5.69 -15.56 -20.17
N ASP A 985 -5.19 -14.33 -20.28
CA ASP A 985 -3.81 -13.99 -20.64
C ASP A 985 -2.80 -14.43 -19.59
N ALA A 986 -3.08 -14.20 -18.30
CA ALA A 986 -2.26 -14.64 -17.20
C ALA A 986 -2.03 -16.16 -17.25
N TYR A 987 -3.10 -16.91 -17.56
CA TYR A 987 -3.02 -18.35 -17.76
C TYR A 987 -2.17 -18.71 -18.98
N ALA A 988 -2.41 -18.05 -20.10
CA ALA A 988 -1.70 -18.26 -21.36
C ALA A 988 -0.19 -18.03 -21.19
N TRP A 989 0.21 -16.96 -20.52
CA TRP A 989 1.62 -16.64 -20.27
C TRP A 989 2.33 -17.66 -19.39
N VAL A 990 1.67 -18.16 -18.34
CA VAL A 990 2.23 -19.22 -17.49
C VAL A 990 2.38 -20.52 -18.29
N PHE A 991 1.38 -20.87 -19.11
CA PHE A 991 1.46 -22.04 -19.98
C PHE A 991 2.59 -21.91 -20.99
N ALA A 992 2.66 -20.80 -21.72
CA ALA A 992 3.72 -20.50 -22.69
C ALA A 992 5.11 -20.53 -22.04
N THR A 993 5.27 -19.96 -20.84
CA THR A 993 6.54 -20.02 -20.09
C THR A 993 6.98 -21.47 -19.86
N GLY A 994 6.07 -22.34 -19.43
CA GLY A 994 6.35 -23.76 -19.23
C GLY A 994 6.76 -24.46 -20.53
N LEU A 995 6.11 -24.09 -21.64
CA LEU A 995 6.37 -24.63 -22.96
C LEU A 995 7.76 -24.24 -23.49
N HIS A 996 8.13 -22.96 -23.40
CA HIS A 996 9.45 -22.49 -23.79
C HIS A 996 10.54 -23.02 -22.86
N CYS A 997 10.26 -23.17 -21.55
CA CYS A 997 11.19 -23.81 -20.62
C CYS A 997 11.42 -25.29 -20.96
N LEU A 998 10.39 -26.02 -21.39
CA LEU A 998 10.54 -27.41 -21.85
C LEU A 998 11.49 -27.50 -23.05
N ARG A 999 11.35 -26.61 -24.03
CA ARG A 999 12.21 -26.54 -25.22
C ARG A 999 13.65 -26.19 -24.87
N LEU A 1000 13.84 -25.15 -24.06
CA LEU A 1000 15.15 -24.76 -23.57
C LEU A 1000 15.79 -25.86 -22.71
N ALA A 1001 15.01 -26.60 -21.91
CA ALA A 1001 15.50 -27.74 -21.14
C ALA A 1001 15.99 -28.88 -22.06
N ALA A 1002 15.23 -29.18 -23.12
CA ALA A 1002 15.60 -30.19 -24.11
C ALA A 1002 16.91 -29.80 -24.82
N ALA A 1003 17.00 -28.57 -25.33
CA ALA A 1003 18.20 -28.02 -25.95
C ALA A 1003 19.41 -27.98 -25.00
N ALA A 1004 19.18 -27.64 -23.72
CA ALA A 1004 20.21 -27.63 -22.69
C ALA A 1004 20.71 -29.05 -22.32
N GLY A 1005 20.09 -30.11 -22.84
CA GLY A 1005 20.47 -31.50 -22.59
C GLY A 1005 20.02 -32.03 -21.23
N GLN A 1006 18.90 -31.53 -20.70
CA GLN A 1006 18.36 -32.00 -19.42
C GLN A 1006 17.89 -33.47 -19.51
N SER A 1007 17.79 -34.10 -18.33
CA SER A 1007 17.36 -35.51 -18.20
C SER A 1007 15.88 -35.71 -18.57
N ASP A 1008 15.51 -36.93 -18.96
CA ASP A 1008 14.11 -37.28 -19.25
C ASP A 1008 13.18 -37.01 -18.07
N SER A 1009 13.66 -37.20 -16.84
CA SER A 1009 12.92 -36.85 -15.61
C SER A 1009 12.55 -35.37 -15.54
N GLU A 1010 13.44 -34.49 -16.01
CA GLU A 1010 13.22 -33.04 -16.02
C GLU A 1010 12.25 -32.64 -17.14
N LEU A 1011 12.32 -33.28 -18.30
CA LEU A 1011 11.37 -33.05 -19.40
C LEU A 1011 9.96 -33.54 -19.03
N CYS A 1012 9.85 -34.73 -18.43
CA CYS A 1012 8.60 -35.25 -17.89
C CYS A 1012 8.00 -34.34 -16.80
N TYR A 1013 8.83 -33.72 -15.95
CA TYR A 1013 8.38 -32.73 -14.98
C TYR A 1013 7.64 -31.55 -15.65
N TRP A 1014 8.16 -31.02 -16.75
CA TRP A 1014 7.51 -29.94 -17.47
C TRP A 1014 6.22 -30.40 -18.16
N LEU A 1015 6.22 -31.56 -18.81
CA LEU A 1015 5.03 -32.14 -19.42
C LEU A 1015 3.90 -32.34 -18.40
N ASP A 1016 4.21 -32.87 -17.22
CA ASP A 1016 3.26 -33.03 -16.13
C ASP A 1016 2.65 -31.68 -15.67
N TRP A 1017 3.46 -30.62 -15.62
CA TRP A 1017 2.98 -29.28 -15.30
C TRP A 1017 2.08 -28.69 -16.39
N LEU A 1018 2.48 -28.81 -17.66
CA LEU A 1018 1.69 -28.36 -18.80
C LEU A 1018 0.34 -29.09 -18.86
N ALA A 1019 0.32 -30.40 -18.65
CA ALA A 1019 -0.92 -31.18 -18.58
C ALA A 1019 -1.84 -30.72 -17.43
N ARG A 1020 -1.27 -30.38 -16.26
CA ARG A 1020 -2.03 -29.83 -15.12
C ARG A 1020 -2.63 -28.47 -15.44
N LEU A 1021 -1.87 -27.60 -16.11
CA LEU A 1021 -2.35 -26.29 -16.53
C LEU A 1021 -3.46 -26.44 -17.58
N GLN A 1022 -3.27 -27.24 -18.62
CA GLN A 1022 -4.30 -27.43 -19.63
C GLN A 1022 -5.61 -27.97 -19.02
N ARG A 1023 -5.54 -28.98 -18.14
CA ARG A 1023 -6.72 -29.52 -17.43
C ARG A 1023 -7.41 -28.51 -16.52
N GLY A 1024 -6.71 -27.45 -16.11
CA GLY A 1024 -7.21 -26.37 -15.27
C GLY A 1024 -7.74 -25.17 -16.04
N PHE A 1025 -7.58 -25.12 -17.37
CA PHE A 1025 -8.04 -24.01 -18.20
C PHE A 1025 -9.57 -24.00 -18.31
N ARG A 1026 -10.21 -22.86 -18.03
CA ARG A 1026 -11.67 -22.70 -17.99
C ARG A 1026 -12.19 -21.49 -18.76
N HIS A 1027 -11.32 -20.79 -19.49
CA HIS A 1027 -11.62 -19.49 -20.09
C HIS A 1027 -12.34 -19.59 -21.44
N PHE A 1028 -12.29 -20.75 -22.11
CA PHE A 1028 -12.92 -20.93 -23.41
C PHE A 1028 -14.43 -21.08 -23.28
N ASP A 1029 -15.18 -20.26 -24.02
CA ASP A 1029 -16.63 -20.35 -24.14
C ASP A 1029 -16.99 -21.02 -25.47
N ASP A 1030 -17.51 -22.25 -25.41
CA ASP A 1030 -17.83 -23.06 -26.58
C ASP A 1030 -18.88 -22.41 -27.51
N ALA A 1031 -19.76 -21.58 -26.96
CA ALA A 1031 -20.83 -20.95 -27.75
C ALA A 1031 -20.30 -19.79 -28.60
N GLU A 1032 -19.34 -19.03 -28.06
CA GLU A 1032 -18.73 -17.89 -28.74
C GLU A 1032 -17.45 -18.27 -29.51
N GLY A 1033 -16.87 -19.43 -29.22
CA GLY A 1033 -15.59 -19.86 -29.80
C GLY A 1033 -14.43 -18.95 -29.41
N PHE A 1034 -14.46 -18.39 -28.19
CA PHE A 1034 -13.50 -17.38 -27.73
C PHE A 1034 -13.15 -17.54 -26.25
N CYS A 1035 -11.95 -17.08 -25.84
CA CYS A 1035 -11.56 -17.10 -24.43
C CYS A 1035 -11.94 -15.79 -23.73
N PHE A 1036 -12.50 -15.88 -22.54
CA PHE A 1036 -12.87 -14.74 -21.71
C PHE A 1036 -12.27 -14.83 -20.32
N ASP A 1037 -12.09 -13.67 -19.68
CA ASP A 1037 -11.80 -13.61 -18.26
C ASP A 1037 -13.00 -14.16 -17.46
N ILE A 1038 -12.74 -14.72 -16.28
CA ILE A 1038 -13.76 -15.30 -15.40
C ILE A 1038 -13.86 -14.47 -14.14
N LEU A 1039 -15.08 -14.04 -13.82
CA LEU A 1039 -15.43 -13.47 -12.52
C LEU A 1039 -16.13 -14.55 -11.68
N GLU A 1040 -15.61 -14.84 -10.49
CA GLU A 1040 -16.34 -15.58 -9.45
C GLU A 1040 -16.90 -14.60 -8.42
N GLU A 1041 -18.19 -14.70 -8.12
CA GLU A 1041 -18.86 -13.88 -7.10
C GLU A 1041 -19.55 -14.76 -6.06
N ARG A 1042 -19.43 -14.39 -4.79
CA ARG A 1042 -20.08 -15.06 -3.67
C ARG A 1042 -21.40 -14.35 -3.35
N GLY A 1043 -22.51 -15.06 -3.57
CA GLY A 1043 -23.85 -14.54 -3.28
C GLY A 1043 -24.16 -14.49 -1.78
N ALA A 1044 -25.31 -13.88 -1.42
CA ALA A 1044 -25.80 -13.81 -0.03
C ALA A 1044 -26.07 -15.19 0.59
N ASP A 1045 -26.27 -16.21 -0.24
CA ASP A 1045 -26.37 -17.63 0.10
C ASP A 1045 -25.01 -18.29 0.40
N GLY A 1046 -23.91 -17.53 0.31
CA GLY A 1046 -22.55 -18.01 0.54
C GLY A 1046 -21.96 -18.85 -0.60
N VAL A 1047 -22.68 -19.01 -1.71
CA VAL A 1047 -22.28 -19.84 -2.86
C VAL A 1047 -21.52 -19.00 -3.89
N TRP A 1048 -20.40 -19.56 -4.40
CA TRP A 1048 -19.62 -18.95 -5.49
C TRP A 1048 -20.26 -19.27 -6.85
N ARG A 1049 -20.54 -18.23 -7.64
CA ARG A 1049 -21.04 -18.33 -9.01
C ARG A 1049 -19.95 -17.82 -9.96
N ARG A 1050 -19.81 -18.45 -11.13
CA ARG A 1050 -18.84 -18.07 -12.15
C ARG A 1050 -19.53 -17.46 -13.35
N THR A 1051 -18.93 -16.41 -13.90
CA THR A 1051 -19.42 -15.72 -15.09
C THR A 1051 -18.25 -15.34 -15.99
N HIS A 1052 -18.38 -15.58 -17.30
CA HIS A 1052 -17.43 -15.05 -18.29
C HIS A 1052 -17.63 -13.54 -18.46
N VAL A 1053 -16.54 -12.79 -18.37
CA VAL A 1053 -16.50 -11.36 -18.67
C VAL A 1053 -16.37 -11.20 -20.18
N ARG A 1054 -17.50 -10.99 -20.84
CA ARG A 1054 -17.63 -11.03 -22.31
C ARG A 1054 -17.10 -9.76 -22.99
N ILE A 1055 -15.79 -9.58 -22.93
CA ILE A 1055 -15.05 -8.52 -23.63
C ILE A 1055 -14.20 -9.17 -24.73
N LEU A 1056 -14.43 -8.76 -25.98
CA LEU A 1056 -13.61 -9.20 -27.11
C LEU A 1056 -12.36 -8.32 -27.18
N SER A 1057 -11.22 -8.86 -26.75
CA SER A 1057 -9.93 -8.16 -26.74
C SER A 1057 -8.77 -9.11 -27.04
N MET A 1058 -7.56 -8.57 -27.21
CA MET A 1058 -6.35 -9.37 -27.40
C MET A 1058 -6.11 -10.39 -26.27
N VAL A 1059 -6.58 -10.12 -25.04
CA VAL A 1059 -6.48 -11.02 -23.88
C VAL A 1059 -7.09 -12.38 -24.20
N GLY A 1060 -8.26 -12.42 -24.83
CA GLY A 1060 -8.93 -13.67 -25.22
C GLY A 1060 -8.24 -14.41 -26.37
N MET A 1061 -7.34 -13.74 -27.11
CA MET A 1061 -6.53 -14.36 -28.15
C MET A 1061 -5.18 -14.89 -27.64
N MET A 1062 -4.71 -14.43 -26.48
CA MET A 1062 -3.42 -14.86 -25.90
C MET A 1062 -3.26 -16.38 -25.75
N PRO A 1063 -4.31 -17.17 -25.40
CA PRO A 1063 -4.18 -18.63 -25.38
C PRO A 1063 -3.77 -19.24 -26.72
N LEU A 1064 -4.13 -18.63 -27.86
CA LEU A 1064 -3.72 -19.12 -29.19
C LEU A 1064 -2.21 -18.96 -29.39
N THR A 1065 -1.62 -17.83 -28.98
CA THR A 1065 -0.19 -17.59 -29.15
C THR A 1065 0.67 -18.57 -28.35
N ALA A 1066 0.13 -19.08 -27.23
CA ALA A 1066 0.81 -20.08 -26.41
C ALA A 1066 0.89 -21.47 -27.06
N VAL A 1067 0.11 -21.74 -28.11
CA VAL A 1067 -0.03 -23.10 -28.70
C VAL A 1067 0.38 -23.17 -30.17
N MET A 1068 0.25 -22.07 -30.93
CA MET A 1068 0.47 -22.09 -32.38
C MET A 1068 1.92 -22.36 -32.83
N ASP A 1069 2.93 -22.23 -31.95
CA ASP A 1069 4.35 -22.25 -32.36
C ASP A 1069 5.15 -23.47 -31.84
N PHE A 1070 4.47 -24.58 -31.47
CA PHE A 1070 5.13 -25.77 -30.92
C PHE A 1070 5.38 -26.89 -31.94
N ASP A 1071 6.66 -27.15 -32.24
CA ASP A 1071 7.13 -28.32 -32.98
C ASP A 1071 7.62 -29.40 -31.99
N TRP A 1072 6.94 -30.55 -32.01
CA TRP A 1072 7.24 -31.71 -31.17
C TRP A 1072 8.51 -32.44 -31.61
N SER A 1073 9.05 -32.14 -32.79
CA SER A 1073 10.28 -32.75 -33.31
C SER A 1073 11.50 -32.49 -32.41
N ASP A 1074 11.52 -31.36 -31.69
CA ASP A 1074 12.54 -30.98 -30.70
C ASP A 1074 12.70 -32.00 -29.55
N LEU A 1075 11.70 -32.85 -29.33
CA LEU A 1075 11.65 -33.85 -28.26
C LEU A 1075 11.79 -35.30 -28.77
N ALA A 1076 12.04 -35.47 -30.08
CA ALA A 1076 12.10 -36.78 -30.72
C ALA A 1076 13.29 -37.64 -30.23
N GLY A 1077 13.09 -38.97 -30.21
CA GLY A 1077 14.15 -39.95 -29.89
C GLY A 1077 14.29 -40.32 -28.40
N ARG A 1078 13.39 -39.86 -27.52
CA ARG A 1078 13.39 -40.21 -26.08
C ARG A 1078 12.11 -40.96 -25.69
N GLU A 1079 12.20 -42.28 -25.53
CA GLU A 1079 11.03 -43.15 -25.27
C GLU A 1079 10.23 -42.75 -24.02
N ALA A 1080 10.88 -42.33 -22.94
CA ALA A 1080 10.20 -41.90 -21.72
C ALA A 1080 9.39 -40.60 -21.91
N VAL A 1081 9.87 -39.70 -22.77
CA VAL A 1081 9.22 -38.44 -23.14
C VAL A 1081 8.05 -38.71 -24.09
N ALA A 1082 8.24 -39.57 -25.09
CA ALA A 1082 7.16 -40.02 -25.97
C ALA A 1082 6.01 -40.65 -25.18
N ALA A 1083 6.33 -41.57 -24.26
CA ALA A 1083 5.32 -42.17 -23.38
C ALA A 1083 4.66 -41.16 -22.42
N ALA A 1084 5.36 -40.09 -22.04
CA ALA A 1084 4.77 -39.00 -21.24
C ALA A 1084 3.81 -38.14 -22.07
N ILE A 1085 4.17 -37.82 -23.31
CA ILE A 1085 3.29 -37.12 -24.27
C ILE A 1085 2.01 -37.94 -24.51
N ASP A 1086 2.14 -39.25 -24.74
CA ASP A 1086 1.00 -40.15 -24.94
C ASP A 1086 0.08 -40.21 -23.70
N ARG A 1087 0.66 -40.29 -22.49
CA ARG A 1087 -0.10 -40.24 -21.22
C ARG A 1087 -0.78 -38.89 -20.98
N CYS A 1088 -0.30 -37.83 -21.62
CA CYS A 1088 -0.87 -36.53 -21.41
C CYS A 1088 -2.19 -36.33 -22.15
N GLU A 1089 -2.55 -37.16 -23.16
CA GLU A 1089 -3.79 -37.19 -24.00
C GLU A 1089 -4.30 -35.86 -24.61
N CYS A 1090 -3.99 -34.73 -23.99
CA CYS A 1090 -4.54 -33.39 -24.23
C CYS A 1090 -3.55 -32.49 -24.99
N ILE A 1091 -2.26 -32.83 -25.01
CA ILE A 1091 -1.20 -32.02 -25.64
C ILE A 1091 -0.91 -32.53 -27.07
N GLN A 1092 -1.95 -32.96 -27.79
CA GLN A 1092 -1.83 -33.38 -29.18
C GLN A 1092 -2.05 -32.17 -30.11
N PRO A 1093 -1.32 -32.06 -31.24
CA PRO A 1093 -1.42 -30.93 -32.16
C PRO A 1093 -2.85 -30.64 -32.65
N ASN A 1094 -3.71 -31.67 -32.71
CA ASN A 1094 -5.06 -31.58 -33.26
C ASN A 1094 -6.17 -31.38 -32.21
N SER A 1095 -5.85 -31.35 -30.91
CA SER A 1095 -6.86 -31.20 -29.84
C SER A 1095 -6.91 -29.79 -29.24
N ILE A 1096 -6.10 -28.86 -29.74
CA ILE A 1096 -6.01 -27.48 -29.24
C ILE A 1096 -6.45 -26.43 -30.28
N THR A 1097 -6.61 -26.81 -31.54
CA THR A 1097 -7.48 -26.14 -32.51
C THR A 1097 -8.92 -26.57 -32.28
#